data_AF-A0A3N6ZPG8-F1
#
_entry.id   AF-A0A3N6ZPG8-F1
#
_cell.length_a   1.000
_cell.length_b   1.000
_cell.length_c   1.000
_cell.angle_alpha   90.00
_cell.angle_beta   90.00
_cell.angle_gamma   90.00
#
_symmetry.space_group_name_H-M   'P 1'
#
loop_
_entity.id
_entity.type
_entity.pdbx_description
1 polymer ?
#
loop_
_entity_poly.entity_id
_entity_poly.type
_entity_poly.pdbx_seq_one_letter_code
_entity_poly.pdbx_strand_id
1 'polypeptide(L)'
;MMKKITLSTLAIAALTPALFAQNYLGVATGNYLPTKSVFLNPALIGDSRVKWSVDIISINGGIDQNYGTINSSGILKKLIRKEGDFNIGDIVSKGNTKTFDINGPLVGVNVLNIYANFKDKHSFALTNRVRFANQLRDYNSAFFSTIFAKNNGNVSVNATNMNFNINAWTETGLTYATELFKNKNNSLSVGLTVRYLAGLGYGGNSVQSIVGNYTEANKTVTVQSLNMNASTNVYNSDVLNGNYSELFKSMFNGKSAGVGGDIGFVYEWRPNASKYTYEMDGQTDRRNPEKDLYKLRLSAAVTDIGAINYKDSRNYGVSGSGSLNVDSLGDKFQNYDNLKSYLNSRGFSVNEGSPVKTKIMMPTSFVFGADLNLDKGFFVNATFIGSLQKPAYTAHSPYNFSQITVTPRFENRVVTVGVPLTYNFTSESMKAGLGIRVSGLYLGTDDGLALLGSNKAKGANFYFGLQVPFNKRKLKDRDGDKVSNKMDKCPGEAGLWEDRGCKPLDRDKDGIVDSLDKCPDIPGVSTAQGCPDADLDGVADGEDLCPNEAGSLATKGCPDRDGDGIADKDDKCPDVAGLAQFQGCNDTDGDGIADWEDKCPNNAGPAAQQGCPDTDNDGIADYLDKCPTVPGTVENHGCPEIRAEVKKRLAFAATAIQFETGKAVVKKTSYKLLDEIVSILNEYTDYNMSIEGHTDNVGKADRNLELSKQRAAAVKAYFVEKGIAEGRLTTDGFGLERPKASNKTAAGRAQNRRVEMDLKLAD
;
A
#
# COMPACT_ATOMS: atom_id res chain seq x y z
N MET A 1 -20.30 -15.37 69.17
CA MET A 1 -20.03 -13.92 69.06
C MET A 1 -20.00 -13.39 67.61
N MET A 2 -20.49 -14.13 66.60
CA MET A 2 -20.46 -13.73 65.18
C MET A 2 -21.88 -13.73 64.58
N LYS A 3 -22.67 -12.67 64.84
CA LYS A 3 -24.02 -12.45 64.25
C LYS A 3 -24.38 -10.95 64.10
N LYS A 4 -23.39 -10.08 63.84
CA LYS A 4 -23.57 -8.62 63.67
C LYS A 4 -22.80 -8.07 62.46
N ILE A 5 -22.98 -8.66 61.28
CA ILE A 5 -22.26 -8.25 60.04
C ILE A 5 -23.20 -8.25 58.81
N THR A 6 -24.46 -7.80 58.95
CA THR A 6 -25.44 -7.87 57.85
C THR A 6 -26.37 -6.65 57.67
N LEU A 7 -26.01 -5.51 58.27
CA LEU A 7 -26.27 -4.18 57.67
C LEU A 7 -24.98 -3.58 57.11
N SER A 8 -23.87 -3.96 57.73
CA SER A 8 -22.52 -3.94 57.20
C SER A 8 -22.39 -4.46 55.75
N THR A 9 -23.07 -5.51 55.30
CA THR A 9 -22.84 -5.96 53.91
C THR A 9 -23.44 -5.06 52.82
N LEU A 10 -24.22 -4.03 53.16
CA LEU A 10 -24.54 -2.91 52.24
C LEU A 10 -23.83 -1.59 52.62
N ALA A 11 -23.61 -1.30 53.90
CA ALA A 11 -22.97 -0.05 54.36
C ALA A 11 -21.44 -0.16 54.57
N ILE A 12 -20.93 -1.36 54.84
CA ILE A 12 -19.51 -1.77 54.86
C ILE A 12 -19.08 -2.43 53.53
N ALA A 13 -19.99 -2.75 52.61
CA ALA A 13 -19.64 -2.80 51.17
C ALA A 13 -19.21 -1.41 50.64
N ALA A 14 -19.54 -0.33 51.36
CA ALA A 14 -18.98 1.00 51.17
C ALA A 14 -17.82 1.33 52.14
N LEU A 15 -17.31 0.36 52.93
CA LEU A 15 -16.42 0.64 54.06
C LEU A 15 -15.41 -0.45 54.52
N THR A 16 -15.32 -1.62 53.89
CA THR A 16 -14.09 -2.44 53.98
C THR A 16 -12.96 -1.74 53.24
N PRO A 17 -11.71 -1.73 53.73
CA PRO A 17 -10.59 -1.04 53.10
C PRO A 17 -10.03 -1.79 51.87
N ALA A 18 -10.80 -1.80 50.79
CA ALA A 18 -10.31 -1.70 49.42
C ALA A 18 -10.91 -0.38 48.89
N LEU A 19 -10.20 0.62 48.37
CA LEU A 19 -9.18 0.66 47.30
C LEU A 19 -9.77 0.19 45.96
N PHE A 20 -10.02 1.12 45.00
CA PHE A 20 -10.89 0.89 43.83
C PHE A 20 -10.69 1.85 42.58
N ALA A 21 -10.06 1.51 41.40
CA ALA A 21 -10.07 2.23 40.04
C ALA A 21 -10.13 1.38 38.72
N GLN A 22 -10.96 1.66 37.69
CA GLN A 22 -11.14 0.68 36.58
C GLN A 22 -10.15 0.72 35.37
N ASN A 23 -9.44 1.83 35.11
CA ASN A 23 -8.86 2.07 33.76
C ASN A 23 -7.32 2.01 33.63
N TYR A 24 -6.56 1.92 34.72
CA TYR A 24 -5.08 1.79 34.73
C TYR A 24 -4.34 2.88 33.92
N LEU A 25 -4.93 4.06 33.72
CA LEU A 25 -4.53 5.04 32.70
C LEU A 25 -3.08 5.53 32.85
N GLY A 26 -2.56 5.59 34.09
CA GLY A 26 -1.16 5.91 34.36
C GLY A 26 -0.13 4.92 33.79
N VAL A 27 -0.52 3.70 33.39
CA VAL A 27 0.41 2.67 32.86
C VAL A 27 -0.12 1.89 31.64
N ALA A 28 -1.43 1.75 31.45
CA ALA A 28 -2.02 0.90 30.40
C ALA A 28 -2.00 1.52 28.98
N THR A 29 -1.67 2.80 28.86
CA THR A 29 -1.44 3.45 27.56
C THR A 29 -0.01 3.24 27.05
N GLY A 30 0.88 2.70 27.88
CA GLY A 30 2.25 2.33 27.52
C GLY A 30 2.35 1.07 26.65
N ASN A 31 3.51 0.85 26.04
CA ASN A 31 3.74 -0.22 25.08
C ASN A 31 4.19 -1.55 25.72
N TYR A 32 4.31 -1.58 27.06
CA TYR A 32 4.82 -2.70 27.86
C TYR A 32 3.78 -3.46 28.69
N LEU A 33 2.51 -3.02 28.73
CA LEU A 33 1.41 -3.71 29.45
C LEU A 33 0.26 -4.13 28.50
N PRO A 34 0.49 -5.05 27.54
CA PRO A 34 -0.52 -5.44 26.54
C PRO A 34 -1.78 -6.05 27.16
N THR A 35 -1.66 -6.76 28.29
CA THR A 35 -2.81 -7.32 29.03
C THR A 35 -3.69 -6.26 29.72
N LYS A 36 -3.32 -4.98 29.67
CA LYS A 36 -4.13 -3.85 30.17
C LYS A 36 -4.55 -2.90 29.06
N SER A 37 -3.69 -2.60 28.10
CA SER A 37 -4.04 -1.77 26.93
C SER A 37 -5.21 -2.35 26.13
N VAL A 38 -5.35 -3.68 26.12
CA VAL A 38 -6.47 -4.40 25.49
C VAL A 38 -7.87 -3.94 25.94
N PHE A 39 -8.03 -3.53 27.20
CA PHE A 39 -9.32 -3.06 27.73
C PHE A 39 -9.65 -1.62 27.34
N LEU A 40 -8.66 -0.83 26.90
CA LEU A 40 -8.85 0.52 26.38
C LEU A 40 -9.09 0.47 24.86
N ASN A 41 -8.30 -0.33 24.14
CA ASN A 41 -8.46 -0.55 22.71
C ASN A 41 -7.74 -1.86 22.32
N PRO A 42 -8.44 -2.87 21.75
CA PRO A 42 -7.84 -4.15 21.40
C PRO A 42 -6.72 -4.05 20.36
N ALA A 43 -6.66 -3.02 19.53
CA ALA A 43 -5.58 -2.85 18.53
C ALA A 43 -4.24 -2.42 19.16
N LEU A 44 -4.23 -1.86 20.38
CA LEU A 44 -2.99 -1.40 21.04
C LEU A 44 -2.01 -2.54 21.32
N ILE A 45 -2.48 -3.79 21.41
CA ILE A 45 -1.61 -4.96 21.61
C ILE A 45 -0.86 -5.36 20.33
N GLY A 46 -1.24 -4.83 19.16
CA GLY A 46 -0.59 -5.09 17.87
C GLY A 46 0.89 -4.70 17.89
N ASP A 47 1.22 -3.54 18.46
CA ASP A 47 2.57 -2.97 18.47
C ASP A 47 3.28 -3.01 19.84
N SER A 48 3.01 -4.00 20.69
CA SER A 48 3.70 -4.10 21.98
C SER A 48 5.21 -4.38 21.83
N ARG A 49 5.99 -3.88 22.80
CA ARG A 49 7.41 -4.23 23.01
C ARG A 49 7.59 -5.55 23.77
N VAL A 50 6.50 -6.13 24.26
CA VAL A 50 6.46 -7.47 24.85
C VAL A 50 6.34 -8.51 23.73
N LYS A 51 7.07 -9.63 23.84
CA LYS A 51 6.92 -10.79 22.95
C LYS A 51 5.84 -11.74 23.47
N TRP A 52 5.88 -12.02 24.77
CA TRP A 52 4.80 -12.67 25.50
C TRP A 52 4.80 -12.25 26.96
N SER A 53 3.65 -12.33 27.62
CA SER A 53 3.55 -12.07 29.05
C SER A 53 2.40 -12.83 29.71
N VAL A 54 2.55 -13.10 31.00
CA VAL A 54 1.49 -13.61 31.87
C VAL A 54 1.26 -12.62 33.00
N ASP A 55 0.08 -12.03 33.03
CA ASP A 55 -0.41 -11.16 34.10
C ASP A 55 -1.14 -12.06 35.11
N ILE A 56 -0.41 -12.42 36.18
CA ILE A 56 -0.79 -13.47 37.14
C ILE A 56 -2.06 -13.03 37.87
N ILE A 57 -2.02 -11.83 38.44
CA ILE A 57 -3.13 -11.21 39.15
C ILE A 57 -3.03 -9.69 39.03
N SER A 58 -4.18 -9.05 38.89
CA SER A 58 -4.28 -7.61 39.10
C SER A 58 -5.62 -7.24 39.73
N ILE A 59 -5.62 -6.29 40.65
CA ILE A 59 -6.81 -5.81 41.35
C ILE A 59 -6.96 -4.31 41.08
N ASN A 60 -8.20 -3.91 40.81
CA ASN A 60 -8.56 -2.53 40.49
C ASN A 60 -10.07 -2.28 40.78
N GLY A 61 -10.58 -1.12 40.35
CA GLY A 61 -11.99 -0.75 40.12
C GLY A 61 -12.81 -0.35 41.35
N GLY A 62 -13.60 0.72 41.48
CA GLY A 62 -13.64 2.14 41.04
C GLY A 62 -14.56 2.91 42.03
N ILE A 63 -14.24 4.09 42.61
CA ILE A 63 -15.29 4.99 43.19
C ILE A 63 -15.16 6.47 42.79
N ASP A 64 -16.22 6.97 42.18
CA ASP A 64 -16.40 8.34 41.74
C ASP A 64 -17.81 8.84 42.10
N GLN A 65 -17.93 10.07 42.58
CA GLN A 65 -19.20 10.66 42.98
C GLN A 65 -19.26 12.17 42.72
N ASN A 66 -20.48 12.73 42.74
CA ASN A 66 -20.69 14.19 42.66
C ASN A 66 -21.58 14.75 43.81
N TYR A 67 -21.84 13.93 44.83
CA TYR A 67 -22.54 14.29 46.06
C TYR A 67 -21.79 15.33 46.90
N GLY A 68 -20.46 15.27 46.93
CA GLY A 68 -19.64 16.14 47.77
C GLY A 68 -18.14 15.79 47.75
N THR A 69 -17.44 15.89 48.87
CA THR A 69 -15.98 15.65 48.93
C THR A 69 -15.58 14.64 50.00
N ILE A 70 -14.53 13.88 49.72
CA ILE A 70 -13.96 12.85 50.58
C ILE A 70 -12.99 13.48 51.58
N ASN A 71 -13.21 13.22 52.87
CA ASN A 71 -12.40 13.67 53.99
C ASN A 71 -11.19 12.73 54.22
N SER A 72 -10.25 12.71 53.28
CA SER A 72 -9.10 11.78 53.32
C SER A 72 -8.26 11.90 54.59
N SER A 73 -8.05 13.12 55.09
CA SER A 73 -7.28 13.35 56.33
C SER A 73 -8.00 12.86 57.59
N GLY A 74 -9.34 12.92 57.64
CA GLY A 74 -10.14 12.34 58.73
C GLY A 74 -10.08 10.81 58.72
N ILE A 75 -10.23 10.21 57.52
CA ILE A 75 -10.16 8.75 57.33
C ILE A 75 -8.79 8.22 57.76
N LEU A 76 -7.70 8.83 57.27
CA LEU A 76 -6.33 8.41 57.61
C LEU A 76 -6.05 8.53 59.12
N LYS A 77 -6.52 9.60 59.78
CA LYS A 77 -6.37 9.77 61.24
C LYS A 77 -7.11 8.67 62.01
N LYS A 78 -8.35 8.35 61.66
CA LYS A 78 -9.10 7.25 62.33
C LYS A 78 -8.44 5.89 62.11
N LEU A 79 -7.97 5.60 60.89
CA LEU A 79 -7.22 4.36 60.57
C LEU A 79 -5.95 4.22 61.42
N ILE A 80 -5.11 5.27 61.48
CA ILE A 80 -3.86 5.27 62.27
C ILE A 80 -4.16 5.09 63.77
N ARG A 81 -5.22 5.71 64.28
CA ARG A 81 -5.62 5.65 65.70
C ARG A 81 -6.38 4.38 66.09
N LYS A 82 -6.75 3.53 65.12
CA LYS A 82 -7.64 2.36 65.31
C LYS A 82 -8.98 2.74 65.97
N GLU A 83 -9.49 3.93 65.69
CA GLU A 83 -10.82 4.36 66.15
C GLU A 83 -11.89 3.55 65.40
N GLY A 84 -12.83 2.93 66.13
CA GLY A 84 -13.84 2.03 65.59
C GLY A 84 -14.98 2.72 64.82
N ASP A 85 -15.63 1.95 63.94
CA ASP A 85 -16.80 2.27 63.12
C ASP A 85 -16.80 3.66 62.43
N PHE A 86 -16.45 3.64 61.14
CA PHE A 86 -16.66 4.79 60.26
C PHE A 86 -18.16 4.97 59.96
N ASN A 87 -18.66 6.19 60.08
CA ASN A 87 -19.93 6.58 59.48
C ASN A 87 -19.64 7.19 58.10
N ILE A 88 -20.56 7.02 57.15
CA ILE A 88 -20.42 7.63 55.80
C ILE A 88 -20.33 9.17 55.84
N GLY A 89 -20.92 9.84 56.84
CA GLY A 89 -20.73 11.27 57.10
C GLY A 89 -19.33 11.66 57.64
N ASP A 90 -18.55 10.72 58.18
CA ASP A 90 -17.12 10.93 58.50
C ASP A 90 -16.24 10.93 57.24
N ILE A 91 -16.72 10.24 56.19
CA ILE A 91 -15.99 9.94 54.94
C ILE A 91 -16.29 10.97 53.87
N VAL A 92 -17.57 11.34 53.68
CA VAL A 92 -18.02 12.23 52.62
C VAL A 92 -18.83 13.39 53.19
N SER A 93 -18.33 14.61 53.02
CA SER A 93 -19.10 15.82 53.34
C SER A 93 -20.11 16.11 52.24
N LYS A 94 -21.33 16.50 52.61
CA LYS A 94 -22.40 16.87 51.68
C LYS A 94 -22.06 18.14 50.88
N GLY A 95 -22.26 18.09 49.56
CA GLY A 95 -22.18 19.23 48.66
C GLY A 95 -23.54 19.90 48.38
N ASN A 96 -23.54 20.87 47.46
CA ASN A 96 -24.70 21.74 47.17
C ASN A 96 -25.60 21.21 46.04
N THR A 97 -25.36 20.02 45.51
CA THR A 97 -26.15 19.44 44.41
C THR A 97 -27.52 18.99 44.90
N LYS A 98 -28.57 19.13 44.07
CA LYS A 98 -29.94 18.67 44.42
C LYS A 98 -30.07 17.14 44.27
N THR A 99 -29.50 16.61 43.21
CA THR A 99 -29.34 15.18 42.94
C THR A 99 -27.86 14.85 42.76
N PHE A 100 -27.51 13.58 42.91
CA PHE A 100 -26.14 13.11 42.73
C PHE A 100 -26.07 11.69 42.17
N ASP A 101 -24.92 11.38 41.60
CA ASP A 101 -24.49 10.07 41.16
C ASP A 101 -23.34 9.56 42.06
N ILE A 102 -23.33 8.25 42.31
CA ILE A 102 -22.17 7.49 42.81
C ILE A 102 -21.96 6.32 41.86
N ASN A 103 -20.76 6.18 41.33
CA ASN A 103 -20.32 5.00 40.57
C ASN A 103 -19.22 4.33 41.38
N GLY A 104 -19.58 3.32 42.16
CA GLY A 104 -18.66 2.51 42.95
C GLY A 104 -19.32 1.72 44.09
N PRO A 105 -18.64 0.68 44.62
CA PRO A 105 -17.35 0.20 44.14
C PRO A 105 -17.48 -0.57 42.81
N LEU A 106 -16.56 -0.31 41.89
CA LEU A 106 -16.54 -0.83 40.53
C LEU A 106 -15.42 -1.89 40.32
N VAL A 107 -15.28 -2.83 41.26
CA VAL A 107 -14.14 -3.77 41.39
C VAL A 107 -13.85 -4.55 40.12
N GLY A 108 -12.57 -4.68 39.76
CA GLY A 108 -12.09 -5.62 38.75
C GLY A 108 -10.94 -6.47 39.29
N VAL A 109 -11.14 -7.79 39.33
CA VAL A 109 -10.08 -8.77 39.62
C VAL A 109 -9.75 -9.49 38.34
N ASN A 110 -8.50 -9.40 37.90
CA ASN A 110 -7.99 -10.10 36.73
C ASN A 110 -7.11 -11.25 37.19
N VAL A 111 -7.21 -12.39 36.51
CA VAL A 111 -6.47 -13.61 36.87
C VAL A 111 -5.95 -14.28 35.61
N LEU A 112 -4.64 -14.54 35.55
CA LEU A 112 -3.99 -15.26 34.45
C LEU A 112 -4.36 -14.71 33.05
N ASN A 113 -4.21 -13.40 32.84
CA ASN A 113 -4.28 -12.87 31.47
C ASN A 113 -2.98 -13.22 30.73
N ILE A 114 -3.07 -13.77 29.53
CA ILE A 114 -1.92 -14.18 28.72
C ILE A 114 -1.88 -13.31 27.47
N TYR A 115 -0.69 -12.87 27.08
CA TYR A 115 -0.45 -12.19 25.81
C TYR A 115 0.70 -12.85 25.05
N ALA A 116 0.59 -12.94 23.72
CA ALA A 116 1.67 -13.40 22.85
C ALA A 116 1.64 -12.69 21.49
N ASN A 117 2.82 -12.39 20.95
CA ASN A 117 3.03 -11.82 19.62
C ASN A 117 3.90 -12.75 18.76
N PHE A 118 3.42 -13.03 17.55
CA PHE A 118 4.03 -13.95 16.60
C PHE A 118 4.41 -13.22 15.31
N LYS A 119 5.63 -13.49 14.82
CA LYS A 119 6.21 -12.93 13.59
C LYS A 119 6.12 -11.39 13.48
N ASP A 120 6.11 -10.69 14.62
CA ASP A 120 5.98 -9.23 14.72
C ASP A 120 4.75 -8.62 14.02
N LYS A 121 3.74 -9.44 13.70
CA LYS A 121 2.52 -9.03 12.98
C LYS A 121 1.22 -9.44 13.70
N HIS A 122 1.19 -10.62 14.30
CA HIS A 122 -0.02 -11.21 14.88
C HIS A 122 0.06 -11.23 16.40
N SER A 123 -0.82 -10.49 17.06
CA SER A 123 -0.92 -10.41 18.51
C SER A 123 -2.20 -11.06 19.00
N PHE A 124 -2.08 -11.86 20.06
CA PHE A 124 -3.20 -12.51 20.72
C PHE A 124 -3.18 -12.21 22.22
N ALA A 125 -4.36 -12.06 22.81
CA ALA A 125 -4.51 -12.03 24.27
C ALA A 125 -5.68 -12.91 24.72
N LEU A 126 -5.47 -13.66 25.80
CA LEU A 126 -6.53 -14.29 26.57
C LEU A 126 -6.69 -13.48 27.86
N THR A 127 -7.90 -13.02 28.15
CA THR A 127 -8.21 -12.20 29.31
C THR A 127 -9.30 -12.83 30.16
N ASN A 128 -9.12 -12.87 31.48
CA ASN A 128 -10.11 -13.32 32.43
C ASN A 128 -10.26 -12.25 33.52
N ARG A 129 -11.46 -11.70 33.67
CA ARG A 129 -11.77 -10.73 34.74
C ARG A 129 -13.11 -10.99 35.40
N VAL A 130 -13.16 -10.79 36.71
CA VAL A 130 -14.38 -10.67 37.50
C VAL A 130 -14.64 -9.18 37.69
N ARG A 131 -15.86 -8.72 37.43
CA ARG A 131 -16.28 -7.33 37.64
C ARG A 131 -17.45 -7.28 38.60
N PHE A 132 -17.40 -6.28 39.48
CA PHE A 132 -18.49 -5.85 40.33
C PHE A 132 -18.74 -4.38 40.02
N ALA A 133 -20.01 -3.97 39.93
CA ALA A 133 -20.41 -2.58 39.78
C ALA A 133 -21.55 -2.28 40.74
N ASN A 134 -21.48 -1.16 41.43
CA ASN A 134 -22.55 -0.63 42.26
C ASN A 134 -22.71 0.86 41.92
N GLN A 135 -23.94 1.29 41.65
CA GLN A 135 -24.23 2.60 41.07
C GLN A 135 -25.53 3.18 41.64
N LEU A 136 -25.45 4.43 42.08
CA LEU A 136 -26.57 5.28 42.43
C LEU A 136 -26.63 6.39 41.39
N ARG A 137 -27.80 6.62 40.79
CA ARG A 137 -28.02 7.68 39.80
C ARG A 137 -29.22 8.54 40.16
N ASP A 138 -29.09 9.85 39.93
CA ASP A 138 -30.12 10.87 40.15
C ASP A 138 -30.69 10.87 41.59
N TYR A 139 -29.90 10.39 42.56
CA TYR A 139 -30.35 10.28 43.95
C TYR A 139 -30.50 11.65 44.59
N ASN A 140 -31.59 11.90 45.30
CA ASN A 140 -31.82 13.17 45.98
C ASN A 140 -30.84 13.37 47.15
N SER A 141 -30.03 14.43 47.09
CA SER A 141 -28.97 14.73 48.06
C SER A 141 -29.49 15.01 49.47
N ALA A 142 -30.72 15.56 49.60
CA ALA A 142 -31.33 15.78 50.90
C ALA A 142 -31.76 14.45 51.53
N PHE A 143 -32.47 13.61 50.77
CA PHE A 143 -32.89 12.27 51.17
C PHE A 143 -31.69 11.40 51.60
N PHE A 144 -30.66 11.31 50.76
CA PHE A 144 -29.45 10.55 51.08
C PHE A 144 -28.72 11.10 52.30
N SER A 145 -28.54 12.42 52.42
CA SER A 145 -27.89 13.02 53.60
C SER A 145 -28.61 12.70 54.90
N THR A 146 -29.92 12.45 54.83
CA THR A 146 -30.78 12.21 55.99
C THR A 146 -30.69 10.76 56.46
N ILE A 147 -30.70 9.79 55.54
CA ILE A 147 -30.57 8.37 55.88
C ILE A 147 -29.12 8.02 56.28
N PHE A 148 -28.14 8.66 55.64
CA PHE A 148 -26.75 8.20 55.68
C PHE A 148 -25.81 9.18 56.41
N ALA A 149 -25.91 10.50 56.18
CA ALA A 149 -24.86 11.45 56.58
C ALA A 149 -25.03 12.09 57.98
N LYS A 150 -25.98 11.62 58.81
CA LYS A 150 -26.42 12.19 60.11
C LYS A 150 -26.85 13.66 60.02
N ASN A 151 -28.15 13.91 60.11
CA ASN A 151 -28.70 15.25 60.08
C ASN A 151 -29.73 15.44 61.21
N ASN A 152 -29.52 16.40 62.11
CA ASN A 152 -30.28 16.53 63.37
C ASN A 152 -31.66 17.20 63.20
N GLY A 153 -32.34 17.01 62.07
CA GLY A 153 -33.56 17.75 61.73
C GLY A 153 -34.55 16.97 60.88
N ASN A 154 -35.81 17.40 60.91
CA ASN A 154 -36.85 16.84 60.07
C ASN A 154 -36.65 17.28 58.61
N VAL A 155 -36.64 16.35 57.67
CA VAL A 155 -36.37 16.63 56.25
C VAL A 155 -37.55 16.15 55.42
N SER A 156 -38.13 17.04 54.63
CA SER A 156 -39.12 16.66 53.63
C SER A 156 -38.45 16.03 52.43
N VAL A 157 -38.99 14.88 52.02
CA VAL A 157 -38.52 14.05 50.93
C VAL A 157 -39.52 14.20 49.80
N ASN A 158 -39.09 14.82 48.70
CA ASN A 158 -39.79 14.79 47.44
C ASN A 158 -38.76 14.49 46.35
N ALA A 159 -38.75 13.24 45.88
CA ALA A 159 -37.77 12.74 44.93
C ALA A 159 -38.43 11.82 43.91
N THR A 160 -37.93 11.88 42.68
CA THR A 160 -38.38 11.10 41.54
C THR A 160 -37.19 10.55 40.77
N ASN A 161 -37.41 9.48 40.00
CA ASN A 161 -36.44 8.88 39.09
C ASN A 161 -35.06 8.50 39.70
N MET A 162 -35.00 8.12 40.98
CA MET A 162 -33.75 7.65 41.58
C MET A 162 -33.49 6.19 41.19
N ASN A 163 -32.29 5.86 40.69
CA ASN A 163 -31.98 4.52 40.18
C ASN A 163 -30.76 3.91 40.88
N PHE A 164 -30.95 2.76 41.53
CA PHE A 164 -29.89 1.94 42.10
C PHE A 164 -29.62 0.73 41.22
N ASN A 165 -28.36 0.37 41.08
CA ASN A 165 -27.88 -0.77 40.32
C ASN A 165 -26.73 -1.44 41.06
N ILE A 166 -26.78 -2.76 41.16
CA ILE A 166 -25.68 -3.63 41.57
C ILE A 166 -25.55 -4.79 40.57
N ASN A 167 -24.36 -5.03 40.06
CA ASN A 167 -24.08 -6.07 39.07
C ASN A 167 -22.77 -6.80 39.39
N ALA A 168 -22.76 -8.12 39.29
CA ALA A 168 -21.59 -8.97 39.43
C ALA A 168 -21.52 -9.95 38.26
N TRP A 169 -20.41 -9.95 37.53
CA TRP A 169 -20.23 -10.81 36.35
C TRP A 169 -18.77 -11.17 36.13
N THR A 170 -18.55 -12.16 35.28
CA THR A 170 -17.22 -12.59 34.86
C THR A 170 -17.13 -12.54 33.34
N GLU A 171 -15.92 -12.28 32.85
CA GLU A 171 -15.62 -12.14 31.43
C GLU A 171 -14.41 -13.00 31.07
N THR A 172 -14.54 -13.75 29.99
CA THR A 172 -13.44 -14.49 29.36
C THR A 172 -13.34 -14.02 27.91
N GLY A 173 -12.29 -13.25 27.60
CA GLY A 173 -12.09 -12.58 26.33
C GLY A 173 -10.90 -13.12 25.56
N LEU A 174 -11.11 -13.49 24.29
CA LEU A 174 -10.06 -13.76 23.32
C LEU A 174 -9.93 -12.55 22.39
N THR A 175 -8.75 -11.92 22.38
CA THR A 175 -8.41 -10.80 21.50
C THR A 175 -7.42 -11.24 20.44
N TYR A 176 -7.64 -10.77 19.22
CA TYR A 176 -6.67 -10.80 18.13
C TYR A 176 -6.44 -9.38 17.59
N ALA A 177 -5.18 -9.02 17.33
CA ALA A 177 -4.81 -7.76 16.70
C ALA A 177 -3.71 -7.97 15.64
N THR A 178 -3.78 -7.19 14.57
CA THR A 178 -2.82 -7.24 13.46
C THR A 178 -2.64 -5.87 12.81
N GLU A 179 -1.45 -5.63 12.28
CA GLU A 179 -1.19 -4.55 11.34
C GLU A 179 -1.90 -4.88 10.01
N LEU A 180 -2.81 -4.01 9.55
CA LEU A 180 -3.54 -4.10 8.28
C LEU A 180 -2.74 -3.52 7.13
N PHE A 181 -2.18 -2.32 7.35
CA PHE A 181 -1.42 -1.57 6.36
C PHE A 181 -0.16 -1.00 7.01
N LYS A 182 0.92 -0.99 6.24
CA LYS A 182 2.22 -0.47 6.65
C LYS A 182 2.94 0.12 5.43
N ASN A 183 3.48 1.32 5.58
CA ASN A 183 4.49 1.88 4.67
C ASN A 183 5.68 2.44 5.49
N LYS A 184 6.66 3.07 4.83
CA LYS A 184 7.88 3.59 5.49
C LYS A 184 7.57 4.55 6.67
N ASN A 185 6.48 5.33 6.58
CA ASN A 185 6.17 6.41 7.53
C ASN A 185 4.87 6.18 8.34
N ASN A 186 4.10 5.14 8.05
CA ASN A 186 2.73 4.97 8.56
C ASN A 186 2.40 3.50 8.84
N SER A 187 1.51 3.29 9.82
CA SER A 187 0.90 1.99 10.12
C SER A 187 -0.56 2.16 10.50
N LEU A 188 -1.39 1.19 10.12
CA LEU A 188 -2.75 1.02 10.59
C LEU A 188 -2.92 -0.40 11.10
N SER A 189 -3.34 -0.54 12.35
CA SER A 189 -3.64 -1.80 13.02
C SER A 189 -5.10 -1.88 13.42
N VAL A 190 -5.65 -3.09 13.41
CA VAL A 190 -6.99 -3.42 13.90
C VAL A 190 -6.90 -4.45 15.03
N GLY A 191 -7.85 -4.40 15.95
CA GLY A 191 -8.01 -5.38 17.02
C GLY A 191 -9.48 -5.70 17.24
N LEU A 192 -9.74 -6.97 17.54
CA LEU A 192 -11.05 -7.52 17.81
C LEU A 192 -10.96 -8.38 19.08
N THR A 193 -11.85 -8.12 20.04
CA THR A 193 -12.06 -9.00 21.20
C THR A 193 -13.41 -9.67 21.07
N VAL A 194 -13.46 -10.99 21.25
CA VAL A 194 -14.71 -11.74 21.48
C VAL A 194 -14.74 -12.16 22.95
N ARG A 195 -15.84 -11.90 23.65
CA ARG A 195 -16.02 -12.24 25.07
C ARG A 195 -17.18 -13.20 25.30
N TYR A 196 -16.92 -14.23 26.09
CA TYR A 196 -17.95 -14.90 26.88
C TYR A 196 -18.20 -14.10 28.16
N LEU A 197 -19.47 -13.88 28.49
CA LEU A 197 -19.91 -13.16 29.69
C LEU A 197 -20.76 -14.12 30.54
N ALA A 198 -20.46 -14.26 31.83
CA ALA A 198 -21.27 -15.05 32.76
C ALA A 198 -21.73 -14.17 33.94
N GLY A 199 -23.05 -14.11 34.16
CA GLY A 199 -23.64 -13.33 35.24
C GLY A 199 -23.63 -14.09 36.56
N LEU A 200 -23.01 -13.51 37.60
CA LEU A 200 -23.05 -14.04 38.97
C LEU A 200 -24.34 -13.60 39.67
N GLY A 201 -24.77 -12.37 39.40
CA GLY A 201 -26.06 -11.83 39.81
C GLY A 201 -26.17 -10.34 39.50
N TYR A 202 -27.40 -9.84 39.52
CA TYR A 202 -27.69 -8.41 39.50
C TYR A 202 -28.86 -8.06 40.42
N GLY A 203 -28.93 -6.79 40.78
CA GLY A 203 -30.07 -6.16 41.41
C GLY A 203 -30.16 -4.72 40.94
N GLY A 204 -31.37 -4.16 40.95
CA GLY A 204 -31.54 -2.73 40.78
C GLY A 204 -32.95 -2.32 41.12
N ASN A 205 -33.10 -1.03 41.41
CA ASN A 205 -34.37 -0.43 41.80
C ASN A 205 -34.51 0.91 41.10
N SER A 206 -35.68 1.20 40.58
CA SER A 206 -36.07 2.50 40.03
C SER A 206 -37.21 3.06 40.87
N VAL A 207 -36.90 4.06 41.70
CA VAL A 207 -37.88 4.81 42.49
C VAL A 207 -38.48 5.87 41.57
N GLN A 208 -39.68 5.61 41.05
CA GLN A 208 -40.40 6.54 40.17
C GLN A 208 -40.80 7.80 40.94
N SER A 209 -41.34 7.62 42.15
CA SER A 209 -41.62 8.71 43.09
C SER A 209 -41.54 8.25 44.53
N ILE A 210 -41.03 9.13 45.40
CA ILE A 210 -41.17 9.05 46.84
C ILE A 210 -41.44 10.43 47.41
N VAL A 211 -42.56 10.55 48.13
CA VAL A 211 -42.98 11.75 48.85
C VAL A 211 -43.19 11.38 50.31
N GLY A 212 -42.62 12.14 51.24
CA GLY A 212 -42.68 11.86 52.67
C GLY A 212 -41.88 12.84 53.51
N ASN A 213 -41.76 12.56 54.81
CA ASN A 213 -40.94 13.32 55.75
C ASN A 213 -40.14 12.35 56.62
N TYR A 214 -38.85 12.63 56.82
CA TYR A 214 -38.04 11.95 57.82
C TYR A 214 -38.11 12.70 59.16
N THR A 215 -38.09 11.94 60.25
CA THR A 215 -38.03 12.45 61.62
C THR A 215 -36.90 11.76 62.39
N GLU A 216 -35.84 12.52 62.72
CA GLU A 216 -34.63 12.02 63.39
C GLU A 216 -34.94 11.43 64.77
N ALA A 217 -35.82 12.07 65.55
CA ALA A 217 -36.13 11.68 66.93
C ALA A 217 -36.54 10.20 67.07
N ASN A 218 -37.22 9.65 66.06
CA ASN A 218 -37.66 8.25 66.01
C ASN A 218 -37.04 7.47 64.83
N LYS A 219 -36.03 8.05 64.14
CA LYS A 219 -35.41 7.56 62.89
C LYS A 219 -36.41 6.97 61.90
N THR A 220 -37.52 7.68 61.68
CA THR A 220 -38.66 7.17 60.91
C THR A 220 -38.88 8.02 59.67
N VAL A 221 -39.00 7.36 58.51
CA VAL A 221 -39.48 7.96 57.27
C VAL A 221 -40.99 7.73 57.19
N THR A 222 -41.77 8.80 57.33
CA THR A 222 -43.21 8.78 57.07
C THR A 222 -43.45 9.08 55.60
N VAL A 223 -43.75 8.04 54.83
CA VAL A 223 -43.97 8.10 53.38
C VAL A 223 -45.44 8.37 53.10
N GLN A 224 -45.72 9.46 52.40
CA GLN A 224 -47.06 9.83 51.91
C GLN A 224 -47.39 9.11 50.59
N SER A 225 -46.40 8.86 49.75
CA SER A 225 -46.53 8.08 48.53
C SER A 225 -45.18 7.50 48.12
N LEU A 226 -45.15 6.20 47.81
CA LEU A 226 -44.04 5.50 47.16
C LEU A 226 -44.56 4.82 45.89
N ASN A 227 -43.76 4.90 44.84
CA ASN A 227 -43.86 4.03 43.68
C ASN A 227 -42.44 3.67 43.23
N MET A 228 -42.09 2.39 43.35
CA MET A 228 -40.77 1.84 43.03
C MET A 228 -40.92 0.49 42.33
N ASN A 229 -40.12 0.29 41.28
CA ASN A 229 -39.92 -1.02 40.68
C ASN A 229 -38.53 -1.55 41.03
N ALA A 230 -38.41 -2.85 41.27
CA ALA A 230 -37.17 -3.55 41.52
C ALA A 230 -37.03 -4.73 40.55
N SER A 231 -35.80 -5.07 40.18
CA SER A 231 -35.49 -6.29 39.46
C SER A 231 -34.22 -6.90 40.02
N THR A 232 -34.23 -8.19 40.34
CA THR A 232 -33.02 -8.89 40.79
C THR A 232 -33.00 -10.34 40.36
N ASN A 233 -31.78 -10.85 40.22
CA ASN A 233 -31.48 -12.24 40.02
C ASN A 233 -30.12 -12.55 40.69
N VAL A 234 -30.05 -13.57 41.53
CA VAL A 234 -28.82 -14.01 42.20
C VAL A 234 -28.69 -15.51 41.99
N TYR A 235 -27.72 -15.94 41.17
CA TYR A 235 -27.51 -17.38 40.88
C TYR A 235 -26.42 -18.02 41.74
N ASN A 236 -25.57 -17.24 42.43
CA ASN A 236 -24.45 -17.80 43.17
C ASN A 236 -24.10 -17.00 44.44
N SER A 237 -24.90 -17.17 45.49
CA SER A 237 -24.66 -16.56 46.81
C SER A 237 -23.34 -17.00 47.44
N ASP A 238 -22.83 -18.20 47.13
CA ASP A 238 -21.67 -18.77 47.81
C ASP A 238 -20.36 -18.08 47.41
N VAL A 239 -20.28 -17.59 46.18
CA VAL A 239 -19.21 -16.69 45.71
C VAL A 239 -19.25 -15.35 46.46
N LEU A 240 -20.45 -14.81 46.71
CA LEU A 240 -20.64 -13.57 47.51
C LEU A 240 -20.36 -13.79 49.00
N ASN A 241 -20.52 -15.03 49.50
CA ASN A 241 -20.21 -15.45 50.86
C ASN A 241 -18.74 -15.86 51.06
N GLY A 242 -17.86 -15.65 50.06
CA GLY A 242 -16.42 -15.86 50.17
C GLY A 242 -15.93 -17.28 49.86
N ASN A 243 -16.75 -18.16 49.26
CA ASN A 243 -16.32 -19.49 48.85
C ASN A 243 -15.65 -19.48 47.46
N TYR A 244 -14.35 -19.18 47.45
CA TYR A 244 -13.58 -19.00 46.20
C TYR A 244 -13.43 -20.26 45.33
N SER A 245 -13.66 -21.48 45.85
CA SER A 245 -13.62 -22.69 45.00
C SER A 245 -14.78 -22.77 44.01
N GLU A 246 -15.93 -22.16 44.34
CA GLU A 246 -17.10 -22.11 43.47
C GLU A 246 -17.03 -20.97 42.45
N LEU A 247 -16.15 -19.97 42.65
CA LEU A 247 -15.95 -18.88 41.69
C LEU A 247 -15.53 -19.41 40.32
N PHE A 248 -14.55 -20.31 40.27
CA PHE A 248 -14.04 -20.85 39.00
C PHE A 248 -15.09 -21.69 38.24
N LYS A 249 -15.95 -22.42 38.97
CA LYS A 249 -17.09 -23.14 38.38
C LYS A 249 -18.19 -22.17 37.91
N SER A 250 -18.43 -21.10 38.66
CA SER A 250 -19.44 -20.08 38.35
C SER A 250 -19.18 -19.36 37.02
N MET A 251 -17.90 -19.17 36.67
CA MET A 251 -17.46 -18.55 35.40
C MET A 251 -17.94 -19.31 34.16
N PHE A 252 -18.29 -20.60 34.26
CA PHE A 252 -18.66 -21.44 33.13
C PHE A 252 -20.01 -22.16 33.29
N ASN A 253 -20.79 -21.87 34.33
CA ASN A 253 -22.02 -22.60 34.68
C ASN A 253 -23.23 -22.31 33.74
N GLY A 254 -23.10 -21.45 32.72
CA GLY A 254 -24.03 -21.31 31.59
C GLY A 254 -25.48 -20.87 31.86
N LYS A 255 -25.92 -20.76 33.13
CA LYS A 255 -27.31 -20.42 33.49
C LYS A 255 -27.67 -19.01 33.05
N SER A 256 -26.84 -18.03 33.40
CA SER A 256 -26.89 -16.64 32.94
C SER A 256 -25.65 -16.31 32.14
N ALA A 257 -25.82 -16.25 30.82
CA ALA A 257 -24.72 -16.10 29.89
C ALA A 257 -25.01 -14.99 28.87
N GLY A 258 -23.92 -14.46 28.32
CA GLY A 258 -23.91 -13.41 27.33
C GLY A 258 -22.73 -13.54 26.40
N VAL A 259 -22.81 -12.83 25.28
CA VAL A 259 -21.67 -12.61 24.39
C VAL A 259 -21.42 -11.11 24.31
N GLY A 260 -20.15 -10.76 24.15
CA GLY A 260 -19.71 -9.39 24.02
C GLY A 260 -18.41 -9.29 23.25
N GLY A 261 -17.82 -8.09 23.23
CA GLY A 261 -16.57 -7.86 22.53
C GLY A 261 -16.13 -6.42 22.53
N ASP A 262 -15.02 -6.19 21.84
CA ASP A 262 -14.51 -4.87 21.48
C ASP A 262 -14.10 -4.88 20.00
N ILE A 263 -14.14 -3.69 19.39
CA ILE A 263 -13.44 -3.41 18.14
C ILE A 263 -12.60 -2.16 18.32
N GLY A 264 -11.39 -2.16 17.75
CA GLY A 264 -10.50 -1.02 17.85
C GLY A 264 -9.55 -0.91 16.68
N PHE A 265 -9.11 0.32 16.46
CA PHE A 265 -8.17 0.72 15.43
C PHE A 265 -7.07 1.58 16.05
N VAL A 266 -5.86 1.44 15.53
CA VAL A 266 -4.67 2.23 15.92
C VAL A 266 -3.96 2.65 14.64
N TYR A 267 -3.80 3.95 14.44
CA TYR A 267 -2.96 4.54 13.40
C TYR A 267 -1.69 5.10 14.02
N GLU A 268 -0.53 4.81 13.45
CA GLU A 268 0.77 5.29 13.90
C GLU A 268 1.51 6.02 12.79
N TRP A 269 1.87 7.27 13.05
CA TRP A 269 2.80 8.04 12.24
C TRP A 269 4.22 7.83 12.77
N ARG A 270 5.09 7.28 11.91
CA ARG A 270 6.44 6.78 12.21
C ARG A 270 7.48 7.48 11.31
N PRO A 271 7.68 8.81 11.42
CA PRO A 271 8.62 9.55 10.58
C PRO A 271 10.07 9.13 10.85
N ASN A 272 10.92 9.18 9.83
CA ASN A 272 12.35 8.82 9.87
C ASN A 272 12.59 7.34 10.21
N ALA A 273 12.13 6.43 9.34
CA ALA A 273 12.22 4.98 9.49
C ALA A 273 13.60 4.46 9.96
N SER A 274 14.70 4.99 9.39
CA SER A 274 16.08 4.62 9.70
C SER A 274 16.47 4.78 11.17
N LYS A 275 15.83 5.70 11.92
CA LYS A 275 16.04 5.87 13.37
C LYS A 275 15.62 4.65 14.18
N TYR A 276 14.73 3.83 13.63
CA TYR A 276 14.13 2.67 14.29
C TYR A 276 14.47 1.34 13.65
N THR A 277 15.32 1.32 12.62
CA THR A 277 15.88 0.09 12.08
C THR A 277 17.22 -0.24 12.75
N TYR A 278 17.76 -1.41 12.44
CA TYR A 278 19.13 -1.82 12.65
C TYR A 278 19.51 -2.78 11.52
N GLU A 279 20.79 -2.82 11.20
CA GLU A 279 21.33 -3.75 10.21
C GLU A 279 21.62 -5.09 10.87
N MET A 280 21.20 -6.20 10.25
CA MET A 280 21.55 -7.56 10.68
C MET A 280 21.24 -8.61 9.59
N ASP A 281 22.06 -9.66 9.47
CA ASP A 281 21.88 -10.77 8.51
C ASP A 281 21.70 -10.27 7.05
N GLY A 282 22.52 -9.29 6.62
CA GLY A 282 22.42 -8.64 5.30
C GLY A 282 21.20 -7.72 5.11
N GLN A 283 20.33 -7.56 6.12
CA GLN A 283 19.13 -6.72 6.06
C GLN A 283 19.39 -5.35 6.71
N THR A 284 19.37 -4.27 5.93
CA THR A 284 19.67 -2.90 6.40
C THR A 284 18.46 -2.17 7.04
N ASP A 285 17.23 -2.60 6.74
CA ASP A 285 15.98 -1.93 7.17
C ASP A 285 15.24 -2.66 8.30
N ARG A 286 15.94 -3.54 9.04
CA ARG A 286 15.32 -4.43 10.02
C ARG A 286 14.79 -3.66 11.22
N ARG A 287 13.48 -3.74 11.49
CA ARG A 287 12.83 -3.04 12.63
C ARG A 287 13.49 -3.43 13.97
N ASN A 288 14.00 -2.45 14.72
CA ASN A 288 14.41 -2.63 16.10
C ASN A 288 13.17 -2.85 17.00
N PRO A 289 12.98 -4.03 17.60
CA PRO A 289 11.77 -4.33 18.35
C PRO A 289 11.79 -3.79 19.79
N GLU A 290 12.91 -3.21 20.23
CA GLU A 290 13.09 -2.60 21.55
C GLU A 290 12.80 -1.09 21.55
N LYS A 291 12.63 -0.47 20.38
CA LYS A 291 12.34 0.97 20.23
C LYS A 291 10.87 1.22 19.91
N ASP A 292 10.33 2.32 20.45
CA ASP A 292 9.04 2.86 20.06
C ASP A 292 9.13 3.60 18.73
N LEU A 293 8.37 3.14 17.73
CA LEU A 293 8.50 3.62 16.35
C LEU A 293 7.75 4.92 16.05
N TYR A 294 6.63 5.15 16.74
CA TYR A 294 5.74 6.25 16.41
C TYR A 294 6.22 7.56 17.02
N LYS A 295 6.02 8.65 16.26
CA LYS A 295 6.04 10.01 16.80
C LYS A 295 4.65 10.38 17.32
N LEU A 296 3.60 9.99 16.61
CA LEU A 296 2.20 10.15 17.01
C LEU A 296 1.45 8.83 16.78
N ARG A 297 0.67 8.42 17.78
CA ARG A 297 -0.30 7.31 17.69
C ARG A 297 -1.70 7.84 17.96
N LEU A 298 -2.62 7.58 17.03
CA LEU A 298 -4.05 7.83 17.16
C LEU A 298 -4.78 6.50 17.31
N SER A 299 -5.82 6.46 18.12
CA SER A 299 -6.53 5.24 18.45
C SER A 299 -8.02 5.52 18.69
N ALA A 300 -8.86 4.60 18.22
CA ALA A 300 -10.31 4.66 18.36
C ALA A 300 -10.85 3.25 18.60
N ALA A 301 -11.73 3.08 19.58
CA ALA A 301 -12.35 1.80 19.89
C ALA A 301 -13.79 1.94 20.39
N VAL A 302 -14.55 0.86 20.23
CA VAL A 302 -15.80 0.61 20.94
C VAL A 302 -15.53 -0.55 21.88
N THR A 303 -15.68 -0.31 23.17
CA THR A 303 -15.33 -1.26 24.24
C THR A 303 -16.57 -1.69 25.01
N ASP A 304 -16.51 -2.85 25.67
CA ASP A 304 -17.58 -3.41 26.49
C ASP A 304 -18.93 -3.51 25.73
N ILE A 305 -18.88 -3.93 24.45
CA ILE A 305 -20.08 -4.27 23.67
C ILE A 305 -20.65 -5.58 24.23
N GLY A 306 -21.98 -5.67 24.37
CA GLY A 306 -22.66 -6.95 24.63
C GLY A 306 -23.73 -6.86 25.70
N ALA A 307 -24.27 -8.03 26.07
CA ALA A 307 -25.25 -8.15 27.14
C ALA A 307 -25.29 -9.57 27.72
N ILE A 308 -25.65 -9.67 29.00
CA ILE A 308 -25.92 -10.92 29.70
C ILE A 308 -27.44 -11.13 29.75
N ASN A 309 -27.90 -12.35 29.48
CA ASN A 309 -29.30 -12.72 29.59
C ASN A 309 -29.51 -13.58 30.84
N TYR A 310 -30.23 -13.03 31.82
CA TYR A 310 -30.67 -13.73 33.02
C TYR A 310 -32.03 -14.37 32.75
N LYS A 311 -32.25 -15.61 33.19
CA LYS A 311 -33.44 -16.41 32.80
C LYS A 311 -34.58 -16.36 33.82
N ASP A 312 -34.22 -16.33 35.12
CA ASP A 312 -35.16 -16.40 36.24
C ASP A 312 -35.12 -15.09 37.06
N SER A 313 -35.21 -13.95 36.38
CA SER A 313 -35.24 -12.65 37.06
C SER A 313 -36.59 -12.41 37.72
N ARG A 314 -36.58 -11.93 38.96
CA ARG A 314 -37.80 -11.53 39.68
C ARG A 314 -37.93 -10.02 39.66
N ASN A 315 -39.12 -9.55 39.28
CA ASN A 315 -39.48 -8.14 39.31
C ASN A 315 -40.45 -7.91 40.47
N TYR A 316 -40.28 -6.79 41.18
CA TYR A 316 -41.15 -6.40 42.28
C TYR A 316 -41.65 -4.98 42.09
N GLY A 317 -42.95 -4.77 42.26
CA GLY A 317 -43.56 -3.45 42.37
C GLY A 317 -43.85 -3.14 43.82
N VAL A 318 -43.32 -2.03 44.34
CA VAL A 318 -43.57 -1.56 45.71
C VAL A 318 -44.29 -0.22 45.64
N SER A 319 -45.49 -0.14 46.20
CA SER A 319 -46.27 1.09 46.24
C SER A 319 -47.10 1.24 47.51
N GLY A 320 -47.48 2.49 47.84
CA GLY A 320 -48.33 2.80 48.99
C GLY A 320 -47.78 3.91 49.87
N SER A 321 -48.27 3.97 51.10
CA SER A 321 -47.93 4.98 52.10
C SER A 321 -47.83 4.33 53.47
N GLY A 322 -47.03 4.91 54.38
CA GLY A 322 -46.69 4.24 55.63
C GLY A 322 -45.48 4.81 56.34
N SER A 323 -45.21 4.31 57.55
CA SER A 323 -44.06 4.74 58.36
C SER A 323 -43.01 3.64 58.44
N LEU A 324 -41.80 3.92 57.96
CA LEU A 324 -40.66 3.00 57.95
C LEU A 324 -39.58 3.47 58.94
N ASN A 325 -39.25 2.64 59.93
CA ASN A 325 -38.12 2.90 60.81
C ASN A 325 -36.81 2.42 60.16
N VAL A 326 -35.83 3.33 60.05
CA VAL A 326 -34.59 3.14 59.27
C VAL A 326 -33.65 2.11 59.90
N ASP A 327 -33.51 2.10 61.23
CA ASP A 327 -32.69 1.10 61.93
C ASP A 327 -33.24 -0.32 61.69
N SER A 328 -34.57 -0.48 61.81
CA SER A 328 -35.22 -1.80 61.67
C SER A 328 -35.31 -2.31 60.23
N LEU A 329 -35.26 -1.43 59.23
CA LEU A 329 -35.25 -1.78 57.81
C LEU A 329 -34.02 -2.63 57.45
N GLY A 330 -32.87 -2.29 58.04
CA GLY A 330 -31.57 -2.88 57.70
C GLY A 330 -31.54 -4.41 57.83
N ASP A 331 -32.04 -4.93 58.96
CA ASP A 331 -32.08 -6.37 59.21
C ASP A 331 -33.08 -7.12 58.33
N LYS A 332 -34.05 -6.42 57.72
CA LYS A 332 -35.09 -7.04 56.87
C LYS A 332 -34.65 -7.24 55.42
N PHE A 333 -33.73 -6.41 54.90
CA PHE A 333 -33.19 -6.57 53.54
C PHE A 333 -32.46 -7.91 53.29
N GLN A 334 -32.08 -8.64 54.35
CA GLN A 334 -31.37 -9.92 54.26
C GLN A 334 -32.22 -11.06 53.68
N ASN A 335 -33.55 -10.95 53.70
CA ASN A 335 -34.45 -11.99 53.24
C ASN A 335 -35.72 -11.35 52.65
N TYR A 336 -36.10 -11.79 51.44
CA TYR A 336 -37.22 -11.21 50.69
C TYR A 336 -38.55 -11.30 51.46
N ASP A 337 -38.88 -12.45 52.04
CA ASP A 337 -40.13 -12.66 52.76
C ASP A 337 -40.20 -11.80 54.02
N ASN A 338 -39.08 -11.67 54.74
CA ASN A 338 -38.96 -10.76 55.89
C ASN A 338 -39.16 -9.29 55.50
N LEU A 339 -38.60 -8.86 54.36
CA LEU A 339 -38.80 -7.51 53.83
C LEU A 339 -40.23 -7.28 53.36
N LYS A 340 -40.82 -8.23 52.63
CA LYS A 340 -42.20 -8.23 52.13
C LYS A 340 -43.19 -8.14 53.29
N SER A 341 -43.08 -9.02 54.28
CA SER A 341 -43.91 -9.01 55.49
C SER A 341 -43.76 -7.71 56.28
N TYR A 342 -42.54 -7.17 56.40
CA TYR A 342 -42.33 -5.88 57.06
C TYR A 342 -42.98 -4.72 56.30
N LEU A 343 -42.76 -4.60 54.98
CA LEU A 343 -43.36 -3.55 54.14
C LEU A 343 -44.90 -3.61 54.16
N ASN A 344 -45.47 -4.80 53.99
CA ASN A 344 -46.92 -5.04 54.10
C ASN A 344 -47.45 -4.62 55.49
N SER A 345 -46.75 -4.96 56.58
CA SER A 345 -47.14 -4.56 57.94
C SER A 345 -47.07 -3.05 58.20
N ARG A 346 -46.42 -2.28 57.32
CA ARG A 346 -46.25 -0.82 57.42
C ARG A 346 -47.11 -0.03 56.43
N GLY A 347 -47.95 -0.68 55.62
CA GLY A 347 -48.88 -0.03 54.69
C GLY A 347 -48.46 -0.02 53.21
N PHE A 348 -47.34 -0.66 52.86
CA PHE A 348 -46.86 -0.76 51.48
C PHE A 348 -47.27 -2.10 50.86
N SER A 349 -47.82 -2.07 49.65
CA SER A 349 -48.04 -3.27 48.86
C SER A 349 -46.76 -3.68 48.14
N VAL A 350 -46.38 -4.95 48.26
CA VAL A 350 -45.24 -5.56 47.55
C VAL A 350 -45.75 -6.63 46.60
N ASN A 351 -45.91 -6.26 45.33
CA ASN A 351 -46.29 -7.15 44.25
C ASN A 351 -45.05 -7.87 43.70
N GLU A 352 -45.13 -9.18 43.54
CA GLU A 352 -44.09 -10.02 42.94
C GLU A 352 -44.55 -10.53 41.59
N GLY A 353 -43.77 -10.24 40.55
CA GLY A 353 -44.01 -10.77 39.21
C GLY A 353 -43.45 -12.17 39.03
N SER A 354 -44.06 -12.95 38.14
CA SER A 354 -43.52 -14.23 37.68
C SER A 354 -42.07 -14.08 37.18
N PRO A 355 -41.23 -15.14 37.23
CA PRO A 355 -39.89 -15.11 36.67
C PRO A 355 -39.90 -14.70 35.20
N VAL A 356 -39.06 -13.72 34.84
CA VAL A 356 -38.89 -13.21 33.47
C VAL A 356 -37.44 -13.33 33.01
N LYS A 357 -37.26 -13.36 31.70
CA LYS A 357 -35.95 -13.16 31.10
C LYS A 357 -35.61 -11.67 31.14
N THR A 358 -34.43 -11.30 31.66
CA THR A 358 -33.95 -9.92 31.67
C THR A 358 -32.58 -9.83 31.03
N LYS A 359 -32.43 -8.85 30.13
CA LYS A 359 -31.19 -8.56 29.41
C LYS A 359 -30.50 -7.37 30.07
N ILE A 360 -29.28 -7.58 30.54
CA ILE A 360 -28.44 -6.55 31.15
C ILE A 360 -27.32 -6.19 30.18
N MET A 361 -27.24 -4.92 29.79
CA MET A 361 -26.24 -4.45 28.83
C MET A 361 -24.89 -4.19 29.52
N MET A 362 -23.79 -4.51 28.84
CA MET A 362 -22.44 -4.17 29.29
C MET A 362 -22.18 -2.66 29.14
N PRO A 363 -21.26 -2.04 29.92
CA PRO A 363 -21.07 -0.59 29.99
C PRO A 363 -20.36 -0.02 28.74
N THR A 364 -20.97 -0.22 27.57
CA THR A 364 -20.37 0.06 26.26
C THR A 364 -19.92 1.52 26.17
N SER A 365 -18.69 1.72 25.72
CA SER A 365 -18.04 3.03 25.69
C SER A 365 -17.24 3.22 24.40
N PHE A 366 -17.32 4.41 23.81
CA PHE A 366 -16.33 4.85 22.83
C PHE A 366 -15.06 5.28 23.57
N VAL A 367 -13.90 4.86 23.07
CA VAL A 367 -12.59 5.26 23.58
C VAL A 367 -11.78 5.87 22.44
N PHE A 368 -11.37 7.12 22.59
CA PHE A 368 -10.43 7.78 21.68
C PHE A 368 -9.14 8.05 22.43
N GLY A 369 -7.99 7.86 21.78
CA GLY A 369 -6.69 8.12 22.36
C GLY A 369 -5.71 8.71 21.36
N ALA A 370 -5.06 9.80 21.71
CA ALA A 370 -3.90 10.34 21.03
C ALA A 370 -2.67 10.17 21.94
N ASP A 371 -1.51 9.87 21.38
CA ASP A 371 -0.30 9.60 22.15
C ASP A 371 0.95 10.04 21.40
N LEU A 372 1.63 11.04 21.95
CA LEU A 372 2.75 11.74 21.33
C LEU A 372 4.04 11.32 22.01
N ASN A 373 4.99 10.81 21.23
CA ASN A 373 6.33 10.46 21.68
C ASN A 373 7.24 11.70 21.61
N LEU A 374 7.70 12.19 22.75
CA LEU A 374 8.56 13.37 22.86
C LEU A 374 10.07 13.05 22.78
N ASP A 375 10.40 11.80 22.41
CA ASP A 375 11.76 11.23 22.44
C ASP A 375 12.32 11.02 23.86
N LYS A 376 13.44 10.29 23.94
CA LYS A 376 14.14 9.93 25.19
C LYS A 376 13.26 9.22 26.24
N GLY A 377 12.19 8.55 25.80
CA GLY A 377 11.25 7.83 26.67
C GLY A 377 10.14 8.70 27.28
N PHE A 378 10.02 9.98 26.91
CA PHE A 378 8.91 10.82 27.35
C PHE A 378 7.74 10.76 26.36
N PHE A 379 6.53 10.69 26.88
CA PHE A 379 5.30 10.66 26.10
C PHE A 379 4.23 11.55 26.74
N VAL A 380 3.29 12.04 25.94
CA VAL A 380 2.05 12.66 26.41
C VAL A 380 0.89 11.98 25.70
N ASN A 381 0.07 11.28 26.48
CA ASN A 381 -1.18 10.69 26.03
C ASN A 381 -2.36 11.59 26.40
N ALA A 382 -3.37 11.65 25.54
CA ALA A 382 -4.71 12.12 25.87
C ALA A 382 -5.71 11.02 25.50
N THR A 383 -6.52 10.58 26.46
CA THR A 383 -7.55 9.55 26.27
C THR A 383 -8.91 10.08 26.71
N PHE A 384 -9.89 10.01 25.81
CA PHE A 384 -11.30 10.29 26.07
C PHE A 384 -12.08 8.97 26.14
N ILE A 385 -12.90 8.82 27.16
CA ILE A 385 -13.85 7.71 27.32
C ILE A 385 -15.24 8.32 27.36
N GLY A 386 -16.12 7.89 26.47
CA GLY A 386 -17.51 8.35 26.38
C GLY A 386 -18.49 7.19 26.48
N SER A 387 -19.33 7.20 27.50
CA SER A 387 -20.33 6.15 27.75
C SER A 387 -21.49 6.19 26.75
N LEU A 388 -21.91 5.04 26.22
CA LEU A 388 -22.98 4.93 25.23
C LEU A 388 -24.35 4.54 25.81
N GLN A 389 -24.41 4.09 27.07
CA GLN A 389 -25.67 3.75 27.70
C GLN A 389 -26.47 5.00 28.09
N LYS A 390 -27.65 5.21 27.47
CA LYS A 390 -28.58 6.28 27.83
C LYS A 390 -29.38 5.92 29.11
N PRO A 391 -29.42 6.80 30.14
CA PRO A 391 -29.96 6.45 31.46
C PRO A 391 -31.39 5.88 31.51
N ALA A 392 -32.33 6.45 30.74
CA ALA A 392 -33.76 6.17 30.90
C ALA A 392 -34.20 4.75 30.50
N TYR A 393 -33.40 4.04 29.69
CA TYR A 393 -33.75 2.71 29.18
C TYR A 393 -33.10 1.56 29.98
N THR A 394 -32.22 1.88 30.94
CA THR A 394 -31.22 0.93 31.46
C THR A 394 -31.05 0.98 32.98
N ALA A 395 -32.11 1.22 33.75
CA ALA A 395 -32.08 1.35 35.22
C ALA A 395 -31.33 0.21 35.98
N HIS A 396 -31.16 -0.95 35.36
CA HIS A 396 -30.51 -2.14 35.92
C HIS A 396 -29.19 -2.53 35.19
N SER A 397 -28.75 -1.78 34.16
CA SER A 397 -27.48 -2.06 33.45
C SER A 397 -26.36 -1.09 33.85
N PRO A 398 -25.12 -1.59 34.08
CA PRO A 398 -24.01 -0.76 34.52
C PRO A 398 -23.51 0.18 33.42
N TYR A 399 -23.02 1.36 33.80
CA TYR A 399 -22.47 2.38 32.89
C TYR A 399 -21.11 2.92 33.34
N ASN A 400 -20.27 3.33 32.39
CA ASN A 400 -19.05 4.10 32.70
C ASN A 400 -19.36 5.59 32.81
N PHE A 401 -18.55 6.34 33.56
CA PHE A 401 -18.55 7.80 33.47
C PHE A 401 -17.77 8.26 32.23
N SER A 402 -18.24 9.35 31.63
CA SER A 402 -17.47 10.03 30.58
C SER A 402 -16.34 10.85 31.21
N GLN A 403 -15.14 10.75 30.65
CA GLN A 403 -13.97 11.48 31.13
C GLN A 403 -12.96 11.75 30.00
N ILE A 404 -12.13 12.77 30.18
CA ILE A 404 -10.91 12.98 29.40
C ILE A 404 -9.72 12.99 30.37
N THR A 405 -8.68 12.23 30.05
CA THR A 405 -7.47 12.10 30.86
C THR A 405 -6.25 12.42 30.02
N VAL A 406 -5.42 13.35 30.46
CA VAL A 406 -4.11 13.66 29.86
C VAL A 406 -3.02 13.07 30.75
N THR A 407 -2.22 12.16 30.22
CA THR A 407 -1.18 11.43 30.94
C THR A 407 0.19 11.74 30.33
N PRO A 408 0.91 12.78 30.81
CA PRO A 408 2.37 12.80 30.70
C PRO A 408 2.95 11.55 31.37
N ARG A 409 3.82 10.83 30.66
CA ARG A 409 4.52 9.66 31.18
C ARG A 409 5.98 9.59 30.72
N PHE A 410 6.82 9.05 31.58
CA PHE A 410 8.13 8.51 31.22
C PHE A 410 8.02 7.00 31.11
N GLU A 411 8.56 6.41 30.05
CA GLU A 411 8.51 4.96 29.79
C GLU A 411 9.80 4.45 29.12
N ASN A 412 10.30 3.34 29.62
CA ASN A 412 11.31 2.50 28.97
C ASN A 412 11.02 1.02 29.27
N ARG A 413 11.92 0.10 28.88
CA ARG A 413 11.76 -1.34 29.11
C ARG A 413 11.48 -1.73 30.56
N VAL A 414 12.13 -1.08 31.51
CA VAL A 414 12.10 -1.41 32.93
C VAL A 414 11.08 -0.56 33.69
N VAL A 415 11.03 0.75 33.45
CA VAL A 415 10.22 1.67 34.26
C VAL A 415 9.17 2.37 33.41
N THR A 416 7.95 2.49 33.93
CA THR A 416 6.95 3.47 33.49
C THR A 416 6.56 4.33 34.70
N VAL A 417 6.52 5.65 34.56
CA VAL A 417 5.92 6.58 35.53
C VAL A 417 5.00 7.52 34.76
N GLY A 418 3.69 7.44 35.03
CA GLY A 418 2.67 8.27 34.40
C GLY A 418 1.89 9.09 35.42
N VAL A 419 1.58 10.34 35.08
CA VAL A 419 0.78 11.25 35.92
C VAL A 419 -0.52 11.57 35.18
N PRO A 420 -1.55 10.71 35.27
CA PRO A 420 -2.85 10.99 34.65
C PRO A 420 -3.51 12.21 35.28
N LEU A 421 -3.99 13.13 34.44
CA LEU A 421 -4.75 14.33 34.80
C LEU A 421 -6.14 14.20 34.18
N THR A 422 -7.14 13.85 34.98
CA THR A 422 -8.50 13.53 34.52
C THR A 422 -9.46 14.69 34.76
N TYR A 423 -10.22 15.07 33.74
CA TYR A 423 -11.49 15.77 33.91
C TYR A 423 -12.64 14.78 33.72
N ASN A 424 -13.41 14.54 34.77
CA ASN A 424 -14.57 13.66 34.74
C ASN A 424 -15.85 14.50 34.61
N PHE A 425 -16.58 14.32 33.50
CA PHE A 425 -17.69 15.19 33.13
C PHE A 425 -18.90 15.07 34.07
N THR A 426 -19.12 13.92 34.70
CA THR A 426 -20.26 13.72 35.64
C THR A 426 -19.99 14.30 37.02
N SER A 427 -18.73 14.33 37.45
CA SER A 427 -18.32 14.91 38.73
C SER A 427 -17.88 16.37 38.66
N GLU A 428 -17.78 16.95 37.47
CA GLU A 428 -17.33 18.34 37.24
C GLU A 428 -16.07 18.64 38.07
N SER A 429 -15.07 17.76 37.98
CA SER A 429 -13.85 17.87 38.78
C SER A 429 -12.61 17.42 38.02
N MET A 430 -11.55 18.21 38.20
CA MET A 430 -10.18 17.85 37.86
C MET A 430 -9.63 16.94 38.95
N LYS A 431 -8.99 15.86 38.53
CA LYS A 431 -8.36 14.84 39.37
C LYS A 431 -6.97 14.56 38.83
N ALA A 432 -6.10 14.04 39.67
CA ALA A 432 -4.73 13.71 39.30
C ALA A 432 -4.31 12.40 39.97
N GLY A 433 -3.56 11.58 39.24
CA GLY A 433 -3.08 10.29 39.70
C GLY A 433 -1.57 10.12 39.52
N LEU A 434 -1.09 8.93 39.89
CA LEU A 434 0.28 8.48 39.71
C LEU A 434 0.26 6.98 39.44
N GLY A 435 0.70 6.58 38.25
CA GLY A 435 0.94 5.19 37.85
C GLY A 435 2.44 4.89 37.81
N ILE A 436 2.84 3.76 38.38
CA ILE A 436 4.22 3.29 38.39
C ILE A 436 4.26 1.83 37.94
N ARG A 437 5.17 1.50 37.02
CA ARG A 437 5.57 0.13 36.68
C ARG A 437 7.07 -0.01 36.90
N VAL A 438 7.48 -1.10 37.54
CA VAL A 438 8.88 -1.55 37.63
C VAL A 438 8.96 -3.01 37.19
N SER A 439 9.56 -3.22 36.02
CA SER A 439 9.59 -4.46 35.24
C SER A 439 8.17 -4.98 34.99
N GLY A 440 7.73 -5.96 35.77
CA GLY A 440 6.40 -6.57 35.71
C GLY A 440 5.47 -6.21 36.88
N LEU A 441 5.98 -5.58 37.94
CA LEU A 441 5.15 -5.04 39.02
C LEU A 441 4.59 -3.69 38.57
N TYR A 442 3.30 -3.45 38.77
CA TYR A 442 2.71 -2.13 38.55
C TYR A 442 1.68 -1.81 39.63
N LEU A 443 1.64 -0.54 40.02
CA LEU A 443 0.68 -0.01 40.97
C LEU A 443 0.40 1.47 40.67
N GLY A 444 -0.69 1.97 41.19
CA GLY A 444 -0.96 3.39 41.08
C GLY A 444 -2.38 3.79 41.39
N THR A 445 -2.69 4.98 40.95
CA THR A 445 -3.99 5.63 41.00
C THR A 445 -4.11 6.51 39.77
N ASP A 446 -5.30 6.57 39.16
CA ASP A 446 -5.57 7.47 38.05
C ASP A 446 -6.07 8.85 38.54
N ASP A 447 -6.63 8.93 39.76
CA ASP A 447 -7.34 10.13 40.25
C ASP A 447 -7.08 10.49 41.74
N GLY A 448 -6.28 9.71 42.46
CA GLY A 448 -6.20 9.71 43.92
C GLY A 448 -5.17 10.63 44.58
N LEU A 449 -4.35 11.38 43.84
CA LEU A 449 -3.39 12.33 44.46
C LEU A 449 -4.10 13.39 45.31
N ALA A 450 -5.34 13.75 44.95
CA ALA A 450 -6.16 14.66 45.73
C ALA A 450 -6.32 14.20 47.19
N LEU A 451 -6.33 12.89 47.46
CA LEU A 451 -6.44 12.31 48.81
C LEU A 451 -5.22 12.60 49.69
N LEU A 452 -4.03 12.76 49.09
CA LEU A 452 -2.77 12.92 49.83
C LEU A 452 -2.57 14.34 50.38
N GLY A 453 -3.33 15.33 49.90
CA GLY A 453 -3.16 16.74 50.29
C GLY A 453 -4.43 17.59 50.35
N SER A 454 -5.61 17.07 50.03
CA SER A 454 -6.85 17.87 50.03
C SER A 454 -8.10 17.08 50.44
N ASN A 455 -8.90 17.63 51.37
CA ASN A 455 -10.23 17.10 51.71
C ASN A 455 -11.29 17.46 50.62
N LYS A 456 -10.88 17.54 49.35
CA LYS A 456 -11.68 17.99 48.20
C LYS A 456 -11.89 16.90 47.12
N ALA A 457 -11.34 15.71 47.31
CA ALA A 457 -11.45 14.62 46.34
C ALA A 457 -12.91 14.21 46.11
N LYS A 458 -13.38 14.24 44.86
CA LYS A 458 -14.73 13.74 44.48
C LYS A 458 -14.74 12.27 44.05
N GLY A 459 -13.56 11.68 43.86
CA GLY A 459 -13.35 10.27 43.56
C GLY A 459 -12.04 9.80 44.19
N ALA A 460 -11.89 8.49 44.35
CA ALA A 460 -10.76 7.87 45.02
C ALA A 460 -10.50 6.54 44.35
N ASN A 461 -9.29 6.33 43.83
CA ASN A 461 -9.08 5.17 42.97
C ASN A 461 -7.66 4.56 43.08
N PHE A 462 -7.49 3.27 42.83
CA PHE A 462 -6.19 2.57 42.81
C PHE A 462 -6.14 1.42 41.78
N TYR A 463 -4.94 0.90 41.55
CA TYR A 463 -4.71 -0.42 40.98
C TYR A 463 -3.39 -1.01 41.45
N PHE A 464 -3.29 -2.33 41.40
CA PHE A 464 -2.07 -3.09 41.61
C PHE A 464 -2.09 -4.35 40.71
N GLY A 465 -0.93 -4.79 40.23
CA GLY A 465 -0.81 -6.10 39.60
C GLY A 465 0.61 -6.56 39.36
N LEU A 466 0.72 -7.84 39.04
CA LEU A 466 1.97 -8.54 38.79
C LEU A 466 1.90 -9.28 37.45
N GLN A 467 2.71 -8.82 36.51
CA GLN A 467 2.97 -9.45 35.23
C GLN A 467 4.38 -10.06 35.19
N VAL A 468 4.57 -11.12 34.40
CA VAL A 468 5.86 -11.67 34.01
C VAL A 468 6.08 -11.35 32.52
N PRO A 469 6.79 -10.25 32.17
CA PRO A 469 6.97 -9.83 30.78
C PRO A 469 8.25 -10.39 30.14
N PHE A 470 8.09 -11.06 29.00
CA PHE A 470 9.19 -11.45 28.13
C PHE A 470 9.27 -10.46 26.97
N ASN A 471 9.98 -9.37 27.23
CA ASN A 471 10.22 -8.29 26.28
C ASN A 471 10.91 -8.79 25.00
N LYS A 472 10.52 -8.21 23.85
CA LYS A 472 11.24 -8.40 22.58
C LYS A 472 12.70 -7.97 22.75
N ARG A 473 13.57 -8.51 21.90
CA ARG A 473 15.00 -8.19 21.81
C ARG A 473 15.41 -8.17 20.35
N LYS A 474 16.46 -7.41 20.02
CA LYS A 474 17.19 -7.65 18.77
C LYS A 474 17.65 -9.12 18.70
N LEU A 475 18.02 -9.58 17.51
CA LEU A 475 18.83 -10.80 17.43
C LEU A 475 20.14 -10.58 18.20
N LYS A 476 20.69 -11.69 18.69
CA LYS A 476 22.02 -11.69 19.30
C LYS A 476 23.05 -11.75 18.18
N ASP A 477 24.10 -11.00 18.41
CA ASP A 477 25.34 -10.86 17.67
C ASP A 477 26.40 -10.72 18.79
N ARG A 478 27.52 -11.45 18.72
CA ARG A 478 28.45 -11.65 19.86
C ARG A 478 29.78 -10.92 19.69
N ASP A 479 30.24 -10.83 18.45
CA ASP A 479 31.47 -10.23 17.94
C ASP A 479 31.20 -8.81 17.41
N GLY A 480 29.97 -8.52 17.01
CA GLY A 480 29.51 -7.19 16.58
C GLY A 480 29.57 -6.99 15.06
N ASP A 481 29.65 -8.06 14.28
CA ASP A 481 29.86 -8.03 12.82
C ASP A 481 28.56 -7.86 12.01
N LYS A 482 27.42 -7.74 12.71
CA LYS A 482 26.06 -7.65 12.16
C LYS A 482 25.52 -8.95 11.56
N VAL A 483 26.20 -10.08 11.71
CA VAL A 483 25.63 -11.40 11.47
C VAL A 483 25.08 -11.92 12.81
N SER A 484 23.84 -12.43 12.81
CA SER A 484 23.30 -12.97 14.06
C SER A 484 23.94 -14.30 14.41
N ASN A 485 24.15 -14.61 15.70
CA ASN A 485 24.66 -15.89 16.23
C ASN A 485 23.93 -17.16 15.71
N LYS A 486 22.81 -17.01 15.01
CA LYS A 486 22.05 -18.10 14.39
C LYS A 486 22.48 -18.34 12.93
N MET A 487 22.85 -17.29 12.22
CA MET A 487 23.25 -17.30 10.81
C MET A 487 24.77 -17.38 10.65
N ASP A 488 25.47 -16.83 11.63
CA ASP A 488 26.90 -16.79 11.81
C ASP A 488 27.51 -18.20 12.03
N LYS A 489 28.59 -18.48 11.31
CA LYS A 489 29.39 -19.71 11.35
C LYS A 489 30.61 -19.60 12.29
N CYS A 490 31.04 -18.39 12.64
CA CYS A 490 32.26 -18.11 13.39
C CYS A 490 32.02 -17.19 14.62
N PRO A 491 31.15 -17.55 15.60
CA PRO A 491 30.58 -16.61 16.59
C PRO A 491 31.50 -16.19 17.76
N GLY A 492 32.78 -16.00 17.48
CA GLY A 492 33.74 -15.34 18.34
C GLY A 492 34.79 -14.51 17.60
N GLU A 493 34.66 -14.32 16.28
CA GLU A 493 35.56 -13.53 15.43
C GLU A 493 34.70 -12.79 14.39
N ALA A 494 34.82 -11.46 14.32
CA ALA A 494 34.00 -10.65 13.44
C ALA A 494 34.35 -10.87 11.96
N GLY A 495 33.34 -11.15 11.13
CA GLY A 495 33.50 -11.43 9.71
C GLY A 495 32.65 -10.57 8.77
N LEU A 496 32.49 -11.07 7.55
CA LEU A 496 31.58 -10.50 6.54
C LEU A 496 30.27 -11.29 6.47
N TRP A 497 29.19 -10.65 6.01
CA TRP A 497 27.89 -11.32 5.86
C TRP A 497 27.93 -12.41 4.78
N GLU A 498 28.67 -12.12 3.71
CA GLU A 498 28.98 -12.94 2.55
C GLU A 498 29.60 -14.27 3.03
N ASP A 499 30.61 -14.18 3.90
CA ASP A 499 31.28 -15.30 4.56
C ASP A 499 30.55 -15.86 5.80
N ARG A 500 29.31 -15.41 6.02
CA ARG A 500 28.44 -15.86 7.13
C ARG A 500 29.09 -15.65 8.49
N GLY A 501 29.65 -14.47 8.72
CA GLY A 501 30.27 -14.05 9.97
C GLY A 501 31.68 -14.58 10.19
N CYS A 502 32.24 -15.32 9.23
CA CYS A 502 33.65 -15.69 9.28
C CYS A 502 34.52 -14.58 8.71
N LYS A 503 35.72 -14.45 9.28
CA LYS A 503 36.77 -13.59 8.73
C LYS A 503 36.99 -13.95 7.25
N PRO A 504 36.94 -12.98 6.33
CA PRO A 504 37.13 -13.26 4.91
C PRO A 504 38.50 -13.88 4.66
N LEU A 505 38.52 -14.83 3.73
CA LEU A 505 39.74 -15.32 3.13
C LEU A 505 40.05 -14.47 1.89
N ASP A 506 41.33 -14.36 1.62
CA ASP A 506 41.94 -13.74 0.44
C ASP A 506 43.15 -14.64 0.16
N ARG A 507 42.92 -15.65 -0.69
CA ARG A 507 43.84 -16.78 -0.89
C ARG A 507 45.07 -16.40 -1.70
N ASP A 508 44.87 -15.60 -2.74
CA ASP A 508 45.90 -15.24 -3.72
C ASP A 508 46.49 -13.83 -3.50
N LYS A 509 45.81 -12.98 -2.72
CA LYS A 509 46.27 -11.66 -2.21
C LYS A 509 46.24 -10.55 -3.25
N ASP A 510 45.27 -10.57 -4.15
CA ASP A 510 44.98 -9.43 -5.03
C ASP A 510 44.26 -8.27 -4.30
N GLY A 511 43.69 -8.55 -3.11
CA GLY A 511 42.97 -7.59 -2.27
C GLY A 511 41.44 -7.67 -2.37
N ILE A 512 40.92 -8.62 -3.14
CA ILE A 512 39.52 -9.02 -3.22
C ILE A 512 39.36 -10.30 -2.38
N VAL A 513 38.24 -10.43 -1.69
CA VAL A 513 38.01 -11.57 -0.79
C VAL A 513 37.43 -12.73 -1.59
N ASP A 514 37.80 -13.98 -1.25
CA ASP A 514 37.36 -15.23 -1.88
C ASP A 514 35.84 -15.32 -2.17
N SER A 515 35.02 -14.63 -1.38
CA SER A 515 33.56 -14.62 -1.46
C SER A 515 32.98 -13.59 -2.44
N LEU A 516 33.81 -12.65 -2.90
CA LEU A 516 33.52 -11.62 -3.91
C LEU A 516 34.40 -11.76 -5.16
N ASP A 517 35.41 -12.62 -5.11
CA ASP A 517 36.34 -12.93 -6.17
C ASP A 517 35.80 -14.05 -7.08
N LYS A 518 35.94 -13.86 -8.40
CA LYS A 518 35.56 -14.81 -9.45
C LYS A 518 36.68 -15.81 -9.79
N CYS A 519 37.93 -15.51 -9.45
CA CYS A 519 39.11 -16.37 -9.64
C CYS A 519 39.94 -16.58 -8.33
N PRO A 520 39.37 -17.09 -7.20
CA PRO A 520 39.96 -17.08 -5.84
C PRO A 520 41.26 -17.87 -5.55
N ASP A 521 42.02 -18.23 -6.58
CA ASP A 521 43.29 -18.94 -6.51
C ASP A 521 44.34 -18.34 -7.48
N ILE A 522 44.01 -17.24 -8.19
CA ILE A 522 44.82 -16.62 -9.24
C ILE A 522 44.66 -15.08 -9.16
N PRO A 523 45.69 -14.33 -8.72
CA PRO A 523 45.54 -12.90 -8.45
C PRO A 523 45.09 -12.12 -9.68
N GLY A 524 44.05 -11.31 -9.55
CA GLY A 524 43.49 -10.52 -10.63
C GLY A 524 43.38 -9.03 -10.32
N VAL A 525 42.36 -8.40 -10.91
CA VAL A 525 42.08 -6.97 -10.77
C VAL A 525 40.60 -6.71 -10.50
N SER A 526 40.31 -5.58 -9.85
CA SER A 526 38.94 -5.21 -9.46
C SER A 526 38.01 -4.85 -10.62
N THR A 527 38.55 -4.54 -11.79
CA THR A 527 37.80 -4.36 -13.05
C THR A 527 37.15 -5.68 -13.48
N ALA A 528 37.90 -6.78 -13.44
CA ALA A 528 37.48 -8.12 -13.82
C ALA A 528 37.07 -9.03 -12.65
N GLN A 529 36.64 -8.45 -11.52
CA GLN A 529 36.14 -9.17 -10.33
C GLN A 529 37.13 -10.19 -9.73
N GLY A 530 38.43 -9.86 -9.72
CA GLY A 530 39.50 -10.72 -9.17
C GLY A 530 40.04 -11.77 -10.12
N CYS A 531 39.57 -11.79 -11.37
CA CYS A 531 40.26 -12.51 -12.44
C CYS A 531 41.38 -11.66 -13.08
N PRO A 532 42.40 -12.31 -13.67
CA PRO A 532 43.31 -11.67 -14.61
C PRO A 532 42.57 -11.02 -15.78
N ASP A 533 43.05 -9.83 -16.15
CA ASP A 533 42.56 -8.93 -17.19
C ASP A 533 43.80 -8.14 -17.64
N ALA A 534 44.37 -8.56 -18.78
CA ALA A 534 45.73 -8.21 -19.18
C ALA A 534 45.86 -6.85 -19.87
N ASP A 535 44.80 -6.35 -20.51
CA ASP A 535 44.73 -5.04 -21.16
C ASP A 535 43.89 -4.00 -20.40
N LEU A 536 43.23 -4.40 -19.31
CA LEU A 536 42.50 -3.56 -18.35
C LEU A 536 41.19 -2.97 -18.90
N ASP A 537 40.52 -3.68 -19.82
CA ASP A 537 39.22 -3.29 -20.36
C ASP A 537 38.01 -3.66 -19.46
N GLY A 538 38.23 -4.57 -18.50
CA GLY A 538 37.24 -5.05 -17.53
C GLY A 538 36.53 -6.35 -17.91
N VAL A 539 36.93 -7.01 -18.99
CA VAL A 539 36.64 -8.41 -19.30
C VAL A 539 37.80 -9.28 -18.82
N ALA A 540 37.52 -10.41 -18.20
CA ALA A 540 38.57 -11.31 -17.72
C ALA A 540 39.21 -12.09 -18.90
N ASP A 541 40.52 -12.36 -18.84
CA ASP A 541 41.29 -13.08 -19.89
C ASP A 541 40.64 -14.39 -20.38
N GLY A 542 39.89 -15.07 -19.50
CA GLY A 542 39.19 -16.34 -19.80
C GLY A 542 37.81 -16.19 -20.45
N GLU A 543 37.26 -14.98 -20.52
CA GLU A 543 35.99 -14.65 -21.18
C GLU A 543 36.16 -13.68 -22.35
N ASP A 544 37.32 -13.01 -22.41
CA ASP A 544 37.75 -12.13 -23.48
C ASP A 544 38.14 -12.91 -24.75
N LEU A 545 37.74 -12.39 -25.92
CA LEU A 545 38.10 -12.92 -27.23
C LEU A 545 39.32 -12.21 -27.86
N CYS A 546 39.81 -11.12 -27.28
CA CYS A 546 40.97 -10.35 -27.68
C CYS A 546 41.87 -9.93 -26.48
N PRO A 547 42.41 -10.86 -25.65
CA PRO A 547 42.98 -10.58 -24.30
C PRO A 547 44.29 -9.76 -24.21
N ASN A 548 44.58 -8.92 -25.20
CA ASN A 548 45.74 -8.02 -25.26
C ASN A 548 45.39 -6.70 -25.99
N GLU A 549 44.12 -6.47 -26.34
CA GLU A 549 43.62 -5.37 -27.17
C GLU A 549 42.28 -4.87 -26.61
N ALA A 550 42.36 -3.97 -25.63
CA ALA A 550 41.21 -3.49 -24.86
C ALA A 550 39.98 -3.13 -25.71
N GLY A 551 38.85 -3.76 -25.40
CA GLY A 551 37.60 -3.63 -26.12
C GLY A 551 36.43 -3.25 -25.23
N SER A 552 35.27 -3.88 -25.49
CA SER A 552 34.06 -3.63 -24.73
C SER A 552 33.35 -4.93 -24.35
N LEU A 553 32.53 -4.88 -23.29
CA LEU A 553 31.67 -6.00 -22.91
C LEU A 553 30.67 -6.39 -24.01
N ALA A 554 30.28 -5.47 -24.89
CA ALA A 554 29.38 -5.75 -26.01
C ALA A 554 30.05 -6.64 -27.07
N THR A 555 31.33 -6.38 -27.33
CA THR A 555 32.19 -7.08 -28.30
C THR A 555 33.03 -8.20 -27.67
N LYS A 556 32.80 -8.52 -26.39
CA LYS A 556 33.52 -9.52 -25.59
C LYS A 556 35.03 -9.29 -25.56
N GLY A 557 35.39 -8.06 -25.21
CA GLY A 557 36.77 -7.60 -25.02
C GLY A 557 37.54 -7.26 -26.29
N CYS A 558 36.90 -7.32 -27.46
CA CYS A 558 37.53 -6.88 -28.71
C CYS A 558 37.25 -5.41 -29.05
N PRO A 559 38.18 -4.72 -29.73
CA PRO A 559 37.95 -3.35 -30.20
C PRO A 559 36.84 -3.27 -31.25
N ASP A 560 36.20 -2.11 -31.29
CA ASP A 560 35.13 -1.67 -32.20
C ASP A 560 35.43 -0.19 -32.50
N ARG A 561 35.99 0.07 -33.68
CA ARG A 561 36.57 1.38 -34.03
C ARG A 561 35.55 2.44 -34.42
N ASP A 562 34.45 2.06 -35.06
CA ASP A 562 33.42 3.00 -35.54
C ASP A 562 32.14 3.01 -34.68
N GLY A 563 31.97 2.02 -33.80
CA GLY A 563 30.92 1.95 -32.79
C GLY A 563 29.60 1.37 -33.28
N ASP A 564 29.59 0.58 -34.36
CA ASP A 564 28.38 -0.05 -34.89
C ASP A 564 27.89 -1.26 -34.05
N GLY A 565 28.76 -1.79 -33.16
CA GLY A 565 28.49 -2.92 -32.28
C GLY A 565 29.03 -4.27 -32.76
N ILE A 566 29.78 -4.29 -33.86
CA ILE A 566 30.55 -5.44 -34.36
C ILE A 566 32.03 -5.21 -34.02
N ALA A 567 32.74 -6.26 -33.61
CA ALA A 567 34.17 -6.14 -33.35
C ALA A 567 34.95 -6.02 -34.66
N ASP A 568 36.03 -5.22 -34.68
CA ASP A 568 36.91 -4.98 -35.84
C ASP A 568 37.33 -6.23 -36.64
N LYS A 569 37.44 -7.37 -35.95
CA LYS A 569 37.84 -8.68 -36.52
C LYS A 569 36.71 -9.42 -37.26
N ASP A 570 35.46 -9.08 -36.94
CA ASP A 570 34.22 -9.68 -37.45
C ASP A 570 33.49 -8.72 -38.42
N ASP A 571 33.96 -7.48 -38.50
CA ASP A 571 33.49 -6.40 -39.37
C ASP A 571 34.27 -6.36 -40.72
N LYS A 572 33.56 -6.09 -41.82
CA LYS A 572 34.12 -5.88 -43.16
C LYS A 572 34.48 -4.42 -43.46
N CYS A 573 33.91 -3.47 -42.75
CA CYS A 573 34.08 -2.03 -42.93
C CYS A 573 34.49 -1.30 -41.63
N PRO A 574 35.57 -1.69 -40.90
CA PRO A 574 35.84 -1.32 -39.50
C PRO A 574 36.24 0.14 -39.20
N ASP A 575 35.89 1.05 -40.09
CA ASP A 575 36.11 2.50 -40.00
C ASP A 575 34.85 3.28 -40.47
N VAL A 576 33.73 2.59 -40.78
CA VAL A 576 32.50 3.12 -41.39
C VAL A 576 31.28 2.37 -40.85
N ALA A 577 30.74 2.86 -39.73
CA ALA A 577 29.65 2.21 -39.01
C ALA A 577 28.46 1.83 -39.89
N GLY A 578 28.12 0.54 -39.89
CA GLY A 578 27.11 -0.03 -40.78
C GLY A 578 26.02 -0.80 -40.06
N LEU A 579 25.55 -1.87 -40.71
CA LEU A 579 24.49 -2.72 -40.20
C LEU A 579 24.97 -4.17 -40.09
N ALA A 580 24.59 -4.85 -39.00
CA ALA A 580 24.90 -6.26 -38.77
C ALA A 580 24.42 -7.21 -39.90
N GLN A 581 23.40 -6.82 -40.67
CA GLN A 581 22.95 -7.59 -41.85
C GLN A 581 23.95 -7.56 -43.01
N PHE A 582 24.83 -6.55 -43.06
CA PHE A 582 25.86 -6.32 -44.07
C PHE A 582 27.29 -6.51 -43.52
N GLN A 583 27.42 -7.17 -42.36
CA GLN A 583 28.70 -7.39 -41.67
C GLN A 583 29.47 -6.09 -41.37
N GLY A 584 28.74 -5.06 -40.93
CA GLY A 584 29.30 -3.77 -40.50
C GLY A 584 29.47 -2.73 -41.61
N CYS A 585 29.07 -3.05 -42.84
CA CYS A 585 29.04 -2.08 -43.93
C CYS A 585 27.68 -1.36 -44.04
N ASN A 586 27.69 -0.19 -44.68
CA ASN A 586 26.51 0.61 -44.97
C ASN A 586 25.82 0.23 -46.30
N ASP A 587 24.57 0.68 -46.44
CA ASP A 587 23.70 0.60 -47.61
C ASP A 587 23.05 2.00 -47.72
N THR A 588 23.54 2.80 -48.67
CA THR A 588 23.32 4.25 -48.73
C THR A 588 21.99 4.64 -49.37
N ASP A 589 21.48 3.86 -50.33
CA ASP A 589 20.21 4.15 -51.02
C ASP A 589 19.06 3.19 -50.65
N GLY A 590 19.34 2.10 -49.93
CA GLY A 590 18.37 1.22 -49.32
C GLY A 590 17.81 0.14 -50.25
N ASP A 591 18.53 -0.22 -51.32
CA ASP A 591 18.09 -1.27 -52.25
C ASP A 591 18.30 -2.70 -51.72
N GLY A 592 19.07 -2.85 -50.64
CA GLY A 592 19.39 -4.12 -49.98
C GLY A 592 20.76 -4.71 -50.35
N ILE A 593 21.60 -3.97 -51.07
CA ILE A 593 22.99 -4.29 -51.39
C ILE A 593 23.87 -3.31 -50.62
N ALA A 594 24.96 -3.80 -50.03
CA ALA A 594 25.91 -2.92 -49.33
C ALA A 594 26.74 -2.11 -50.34
N ASP A 595 27.14 -0.87 -50.00
CA ASP A 595 27.86 0.08 -50.87
C ASP A 595 29.11 -0.49 -51.57
N TRP A 596 29.71 -1.55 -51.01
CA TRP A 596 30.92 -2.21 -51.55
C TRP A 596 30.62 -3.35 -52.55
N GLU A 597 29.39 -3.88 -52.56
CA GLU A 597 28.88 -4.82 -53.58
C GLU A 597 28.05 -4.10 -54.66
N ASP A 598 27.53 -2.92 -54.36
CA ASP A 598 26.75 -2.09 -55.28
C ASP A 598 27.64 -1.28 -56.26
N LYS A 599 27.25 -1.25 -57.53
CA LYS A 599 27.86 -0.42 -58.57
C LYS A 599 27.32 1.00 -58.65
N CYS A 600 26.14 1.25 -58.08
CA CYS A 600 25.45 2.52 -58.10
C CYS A 600 24.99 3.00 -56.69
N PRO A 601 25.86 3.13 -55.65
CA PRO A 601 25.51 3.30 -54.20
C PRO A 601 24.72 4.55 -53.76
N ASN A 602 24.04 5.21 -54.67
CA ASN A 602 23.22 6.40 -54.45
C ASN A 602 21.93 6.39 -55.32
N ASN A 603 21.67 5.32 -56.07
CA ASN A 603 20.56 5.19 -57.02
C ASN A 603 20.01 3.75 -57.03
N ALA A 604 19.22 3.42 -56.01
CA ALA A 604 18.66 2.09 -55.76
C ALA A 604 18.23 1.31 -57.02
N GLY A 605 18.72 0.08 -57.15
CA GLY A 605 18.44 -0.79 -58.30
C GLY A 605 18.15 -2.25 -57.92
N PRO A 606 17.74 -3.09 -58.88
CA PRO A 606 17.63 -4.52 -58.63
C PRO A 606 19.01 -5.17 -58.51
N ALA A 607 19.16 -6.13 -57.59
CA ALA A 607 20.35 -6.98 -57.49
C ALA A 607 20.72 -7.73 -58.78
N ALA A 608 19.76 -7.93 -59.70
CA ALA A 608 20.02 -8.44 -61.05
C ALA A 608 20.95 -7.54 -61.88
N GLN A 609 20.93 -6.23 -61.62
CA GLN A 609 21.76 -5.19 -62.24
C GLN A 609 22.85 -4.66 -61.29
N GLN A 610 23.14 -5.39 -60.21
CA GLN A 610 24.17 -5.04 -59.22
C GLN A 610 23.95 -3.64 -58.60
N GLY A 611 22.69 -3.34 -58.28
CA GLY A 611 22.21 -2.11 -57.63
C GLY A 611 22.04 -0.89 -58.54
N CYS A 612 22.27 -1.04 -59.85
CA CYS A 612 21.99 0.04 -60.81
C CYS A 612 20.55 0.00 -61.35
N PRO A 613 19.90 1.15 -61.60
CA PRO A 613 18.53 1.21 -62.12
C PRO A 613 18.42 0.74 -63.58
N ASP A 614 17.23 0.28 -63.93
CA ASP A 614 16.82 -0.24 -65.24
C ASP A 614 15.38 0.27 -65.47
N THR A 615 15.28 1.42 -66.14
CA THR A 615 14.08 2.27 -66.17
C THR A 615 12.99 1.71 -67.06
N ASP A 616 13.33 1.00 -68.13
CA ASP A 616 12.36 0.43 -69.08
C ASP A 616 12.21 -1.09 -69.01
N ASN A 617 13.06 -1.76 -68.20
CA ASN A 617 13.02 -3.19 -67.88
C ASN A 617 13.36 -4.09 -69.08
N ASP A 618 14.22 -3.66 -70.00
CA ASP A 618 14.73 -4.49 -71.10
C ASP A 618 15.85 -5.47 -70.66
N GLY A 619 16.42 -5.25 -69.48
CA GLY A 619 17.50 -6.07 -68.92
C GLY A 619 18.89 -5.44 -69.05
N ILE A 620 18.99 -4.16 -69.42
CA ILE A 620 20.23 -3.38 -69.45
C ILE A 620 20.07 -2.18 -68.50
N ALA A 621 20.99 -2.04 -67.55
CA ALA A 621 20.97 -0.91 -66.63
C ALA A 621 21.13 0.44 -67.37
N ASP A 622 20.48 1.51 -66.88
CA ASP A 622 20.37 2.83 -67.51
C ASP A 622 21.73 3.44 -67.94
N TYR A 623 22.82 3.09 -67.25
CA TYR A 623 24.17 3.59 -67.52
C TYR A 623 24.89 2.85 -68.67
N LEU A 624 24.34 1.73 -69.14
CA LEU A 624 24.80 0.91 -70.27
C LEU A 624 23.84 0.95 -71.47
N ASP A 625 22.60 1.39 -71.26
CA ASP A 625 21.59 1.51 -72.30
C ASP A 625 21.73 2.84 -73.09
N LYS A 626 21.64 2.75 -74.42
CA LYS A 626 21.57 3.94 -75.31
C LYS A 626 20.15 4.53 -75.40
N CYS A 627 19.12 3.79 -75.04
CA CYS A 627 17.72 4.18 -75.08
C CYS A 627 16.95 3.92 -73.75
N PRO A 628 17.38 4.46 -72.56
CA PRO A 628 16.90 4.08 -71.19
C PRO A 628 15.40 4.26 -70.84
N THR A 629 14.52 4.40 -71.82
CA THR A 629 13.07 4.62 -71.66
C THR A 629 12.24 3.90 -72.73
N VAL A 630 12.87 3.11 -73.61
CA VAL A 630 12.25 2.44 -74.76
C VAL A 630 12.87 1.05 -74.98
N PRO A 631 12.23 -0.04 -74.50
CA PRO A 631 12.87 -1.35 -74.39
C PRO A 631 13.45 -1.89 -75.69
N GLY A 632 14.69 -2.38 -75.62
CA GLY A 632 15.42 -2.89 -76.76
C GLY A 632 15.96 -4.30 -76.60
N THR A 633 17.17 -4.49 -77.10
CA THR A 633 17.91 -5.76 -77.04
C THR A 633 19.39 -5.49 -76.78
N VAL A 634 20.05 -6.44 -76.12
CA VAL A 634 21.49 -6.39 -75.84
C VAL A 634 22.31 -6.24 -77.13
N GLU A 635 21.92 -6.92 -78.21
CA GLU A 635 22.56 -6.82 -79.52
C GLU A 635 22.48 -5.41 -80.13
N ASN A 636 21.48 -4.61 -79.74
CA ASN A 636 21.23 -3.25 -80.23
C ASN A 636 21.41 -2.19 -79.12
N HIS A 637 22.16 -2.51 -78.06
CA HIS A 637 22.53 -1.60 -76.96
C HIS A 637 21.33 -0.95 -76.26
N GLY A 638 20.28 -1.75 -76.05
CA GLY A 638 19.03 -1.37 -75.37
C GLY A 638 18.06 -0.50 -76.18
N CYS A 639 18.39 -0.21 -77.44
CA CYS A 639 17.44 0.38 -78.37
C CYS A 639 16.58 -0.70 -79.09
N PRO A 640 15.36 -0.38 -79.55
CA PRO A 640 14.50 -1.33 -80.28
C PRO A 640 14.97 -1.55 -81.74
N GLU A 641 14.96 -2.81 -82.21
CA GLU A 641 15.32 -3.12 -83.59
C GLU A 641 14.36 -2.52 -84.64
N ILE A 642 14.91 -2.01 -85.74
CA ILE A 642 14.11 -1.58 -86.90
C ILE A 642 13.40 -2.79 -87.56
N ARG A 643 12.06 -2.78 -87.49
CA ARG A 643 11.19 -3.84 -88.05
C ARG A 643 11.49 -4.14 -89.52
N ALA A 644 11.41 -5.42 -89.90
CA ALA A 644 11.74 -5.88 -91.26
C ALA A 644 10.86 -5.25 -92.35
N GLU A 645 9.61 -4.90 -92.02
CA GLU A 645 8.65 -4.21 -92.89
C GLU A 645 9.11 -2.79 -93.22
N VAL A 646 9.70 -2.09 -92.24
CA VAL A 646 10.26 -0.74 -92.39
C VAL A 646 11.49 -0.79 -93.31
N LYS A 647 12.42 -1.73 -93.08
CA LYS A 647 13.58 -1.96 -93.97
C LYS A 647 13.14 -2.24 -95.42
N LYS A 648 12.12 -3.09 -95.61
CA LYS A 648 11.53 -3.35 -96.94
C LYS A 648 10.85 -2.11 -97.54
N ARG A 649 10.15 -1.29 -96.75
CA ARG A 649 9.47 -0.08 -97.23
C ARG A 649 10.45 1.00 -97.66
N LEU A 650 11.51 1.22 -96.89
CA LEU A 650 12.62 2.12 -97.25
C LEU A 650 13.25 1.70 -98.59
N ALA A 651 13.62 0.43 -98.74
CA ALA A 651 14.20 -0.10 -99.98
C ALA A 651 13.26 0.03 -101.19
N PHE A 652 11.95 -0.20 -101.02
CA PHE A 652 10.96 0.03 -102.08
C PHE A 652 10.87 1.51 -102.47
N ALA A 653 10.67 2.39 -101.49
CA ALA A 653 10.50 3.82 -101.72
C ALA A 653 11.73 4.45 -102.41
N ALA A 654 12.94 4.07 -101.98
CA ALA A 654 14.21 4.42 -102.62
C ALA A 654 14.24 4.17 -104.14
N THR A 655 13.76 3.00 -104.58
CA THR A 655 13.70 2.65 -106.01
C THR A 655 12.57 3.33 -106.79
N ALA A 656 11.56 3.88 -106.10
CA ALA A 656 10.37 4.50 -106.71
C ALA A 656 10.42 6.04 -106.77
N ILE A 657 11.43 6.68 -106.15
CA ILE A 657 11.67 8.12 -106.27
C ILE A 657 12.11 8.46 -107.69
N GLN A 658 11.40 9.39 -108.34
CA GLN A 658 11.65 9.83 -109.70
C GLN A 658 12.15 11.28 -109.74
N PHE A 659 13.07 11.55 -110.65
CA PHE A 659 13.62 12.87 -110.91
C PHE A 659 13.29 13.33 -112.33
N GLU A 660 13.28 14.64 -112.56
CA GLU A 660 13.24 15.19 -113.91
C GLU A 660 14.50 14.85 -114.71
N THR A 661 14.33 14.62 -116.02
CA THR A 661 15.41 14.14 -116.90
C THR A 661 16.59 15.11 -116.90
N GLY A 662 17.79 14.61 -116.57
CA GLY A 662 19.02 15.39 -116.50
C GLY A 662 19.10 16.40 -115.35
N LYS A 663 18.17 16.37 -114.38
CA LYS A 663 18.10 17.28 -113.23
C LYS A 663 18.07 16.52 -111.90
N ALA A 664 18.32 17.26 -110.81
CA ALA A 664 18.16 16.83 -109.42
C ALA A 664 16.80 17.24 -108.80
N VAL A 665 15.82 17.61 -109.63
CA VAL A 665 14.47 17.99 -109.17
C VAL A 665 13.62 16.74 -109.02
N VAL A 666 13.15 16.45 -107.80
CA VAL A 666 12.23 15.35 -107.49
C VAL A 666 10.85 15.64 -108.12
N LYS A 667 10.23 14.61 -108.73
CA LYS A 667 8.86 14.74 -109.28
C LYS A 667 7.82 14.75 -108.15
N LYS A 668 6.79 15.59 -108.28
CA LYS A 668 5.66 15.65 -107.31
C LYS A 668 4.98 14.30 -107.06
N THR A 669 5.01 13.39 -108.03
CA THR A 669 4.50 12.00 -107.89
C THR A 669 5.23 11.19 -106.83
N SER A 670 6.48 11.52 -106.48
CA SER A 670 7.27 10.84 -105.45
C SER A 670 7.10 11.44 -104.05
N TYR A 671 6.46 12.60 -103.90
CA TYR A 671 6.32 13.27 -102.60
C TYR A 671 5.56 12.43 -101.57
N LYS A 672 4.50 11.72 -102.00
CA LYS A 672 3.75 10.82 -101.12
C LYS A 672 4.64 9.73 -100.48
N LEU A 673 5.61 9.20 -101.23
CA LEU A 673 6.55 8.19 -100.71
C LEU A 673 7.59 8.82 -99.78
N LEU A 674 7.98 10.08 -100.00
CA LEU A 674 8.87 10.80 -99.10
C LEU A 674 8.17 11.16 -97.78
N ASP A 675 6.89 11.54 -97.80
CA ASP A 675 6.08 11.78 -96.60
C ASP A 675 5.93 10.52 -95.71
N GLU A 676 5.81 9.33 -96.33
CA GLU A 676 5.84 8.06 -95.57
C GLU A 676 7.18 7.82 -94.88
N ILE A 677 8.31 8.23 -95.48
CA ILE A 677 9.65 8.09 -94.90
C ILE A 677 9.86 9.10 -93.76
N VAL A 678 9.32 10.31 -93.86
CA VAL A 678 9.29 11.28 -92.75
C VAL A 678 8.58 10.68 -91.53
N SER A 679 7.49 9.94 -91.73
CA SER A 679 6.78 9.26 -90.64
C SER A 679 7.67 8.19 -89.96
N ILE A 680 8.43 7.41 -90.74
CA ILE A 680 9.41 6.45 -90.21
C ILE A 680 10.53 7.16 -89.43
N LEU A 681 11.05 8.28 -89.94
CA LEU A 681 12.11 9.06 -89.28
C LEU A 681 11.67 9.68 -87.94
N ASN A 682 10.37 9.89 -87.75
CA ASN A 682 9.78 10.33 -86.50
C ASN A 682 9.43 9.18 -85.54
N GLU A 683 9.27 7.94 -86.04
CA GLU A 683 9.09 6.74 -85.20
C GLU A 683 10.44 6.24 -84.62
N TYR A 684 11.53 6.36 -85.39
CA TYR A 684 12.88 5.93 -84.99
C TYR A 684 13.77 7.15 -84.75
N THR A 685 13.55 7.89 -83.65
CA THR A 685 14.27 9.13 -83.32
C THR A 685 15.77 8.95 -83.17
N ASP A 686 16.18 7.83 -82.61
CA ASP A 686 17.55 7.50 -82.20
C ASP A 686 18.39 6.95 -83.35
N TYR A 687 17.79 6.90 -84.54
CA TYR A 687 18.41 6.47 -85.78
C TYR A 687 18.68 7.64 -86.74
N ASN A 688 19.86 7.61 -87.36
CA ASN A 688 20.27 8.50 -88.43
C ASN A 688 20.05 7.83 -89.79
N MET A 689 19.73 8.62 -90.82
CA MET A 689 19.54 8.12 -92.19
C MET A 689 20.70 8.49 -93.11
N SER A 690 21.16 7.49 -93.86
CA SER A 690 22.01 7.69 -95.03
C SER A 690 21.17 7.71 -96.30
N ILE A 691 21.49 8.62 -97.22
CA ILE A 691 20.80 8.85 -98.49
C ILE A 691 21.85 8.81 -99.61
N GLU A 692 21.87 7.74 -100.40
CA GLU A 692 22.86 7.51 -101.46
C GLU A 692 22.27 7.75 -102.85
N GLY A 693 22.88 8.61 -103.66
CA GLY A 693 22.47 8.88 -105.03
C GLY A 693 23.18 8.01 -106.07
N HIS A 694 22.45 7.56 -107.11
CA HIS A 694 23.01 6.79 -108.23
C HIS A 694 22.48 7.22 -109.61
N THR A 695 23.24 6.93 -110.67
CA THR A 695 22.89 7.17 -112.08
C THR A 695 23.10 5.92 -112.94
N ASP A 696 22.66 6.00 -114.19
CA ASP A 696 23.13 5.09 -115.24
C ASP A 696 24.48 5.55 -115.83
N ASN A 697 24.98 4.81 -116.82
CA ASN A 697 26.25 5.11 -117.49
C ASN A 697 26.14 6.10 -118.67
N VAL A 698 25.02 6.83 -118.83
CA VAL A 698 24.85 7.76 -119.95
C VAL A 698 25.40 9.14 -119.56
N GLY A 699 26.43 9.59 -120.27
CA GLY A 699 27.11 10.86 -120.01
C GLY A 699 28.53 10.67 -119.46
N LYS A 700 29.18 11.78 -119.10
CA LYS A 700 30.53 11.76 -118.47
C LYS A 700 30.42 11.33 -117.02
N ALA A 701 31.37 10.52 -116.55
CA ALA A 701 31.41 9.98 -115.19
C ALA A 701 31.31 11.08 -114.11
N ASP A 702 32.18 12.10 -114.18
CA ASP A 702 32.22 13.22 -113.21
C ASP A 702 30.88 13.96 -113.10
N ARG A 703 30.20 14.16 -114.23
CA ARG A 703 28.88 14.81 -114.27
C ARG A 703 27.79 13.93 -113.66
N ASN A 704 27.90 12.62 -113.81
CA ASN A 704 26.99 11.65 -113.20
C ASN A 704 27.23 11.51 -111.69
N LEU A 705 28.48 11.58 -111.24
CA LEU A 705 28.84 11.66 -109.82
C LEU A 705 28.22 12.91 -109.18
N GLU A 706 28.44 14.08 -109.77
CA GLU A 706 27.88 15.35 -109.28
C GLU A 706 26.34 15.34 -109.27
N LEU A 707 25.71 14.89 -110.37
CA LEU A 707 24.26 14.75 -110.44
C LEU A 707 23.70 13.80 -109.38
N SER A 708 24.44 12.76 -109.00
CA SER A 708 24.03 11.82 -107.96
C SER A 708 24.05 12.45 -106.57
N LYS A 709 25.10 13.21 -106.23
CA LYS A 709 25.21 13.97 -104.97
C LYS A 709 24.10 15.01 -104.85
N GLN A 710 23.84 15.76 -105.92
CA GLN A 710 22.74 16.74 -105.97
C GLN A 710 21.36 16.09 -105.76
N ARG A 711 21.15 14.85 -106.22
CA ARG A 711 19.89 14.11 -106.01
C ARG A 711 19.71 13.64 -104.57
N ALA A 712 20.77 13.13 -103.94
CA ALA A 712 20.74 12.80 -102.51
C ALA A 712 20.47 14.06 -101.67
N ALA A 713 21.17 15.17 -101.96
CA ALA A 713 20.95 16.47 -101.33
C ALA A 713 19.51 16.99 -101.52
N ALA A 714 18.89 16.79 -102.69
CA ALA A 714 17.49 17.18 -102.92
C ALA A 714 16.49 16.37 -102.10
N VAL A 715 16.76 15.08 -101.85
CA VAL A 715 15.94 14.24 -100.96
C VAL A 715 16.15 14.63 -99.49
N LYS A 716 17.40 14.87 -99.07
CA LYS A 716 17.71 15.43 -97.74
C LYS A 716 16.99 16.77 -97.50
N ALA A 717 17.07 17.70 -98.45
CA ALA A 717 16.41 19.00 -98.35
C ALA A 717 14.89 18.87 -98.16
N TYR A 718 14.26 17.90 -98.83
CA TYR A 718 12.83 17.60 -98.64
C TYR A 718 12.52 17.10 -97.21
N PHE A 719 13.33 16.21 -96.64
CA PHE A 719 13.14 15.74 -95.27
C PHE A 719 13.40 16.85 -94.22
N VAL A 720 14.37 17.74 -94.46
CA VAL A 720 14.61 18.92 -93.62
C VAL A 720 13.44 19.91 -93.70
N GLU A 721 12.90 20.18 -94.89
CA GLU A 721 11.68 20.98 -95.08
C GLU A 721 10.47 20.40 -94.32
N LYS A 722 10.43 19.08 -94.14
CA LYS A 722 9.41 18.34 -93.40
C LYS A 722 9.67 18.21 -91.90
N GLY A 723 10.74 18.84 -91.38
CA GLY A 723 11.02 18.93 -89.94
C GLY A 723 12.01 17.90 -89.39
N ILE A 724 12.62 17.05 -90.23
CA ILE A 724 13.67 16.14 -89.75
C ILE A 724 14.98 16.93 -89.54
N ALA A 725 15.55 16.83 -88.34
CA ALA A 725 16.77 17.54 -87.97
C ALA A 725 17.93 17.22 -88.93
N GLU A 726 18.61 18.25 -89.44
CA GLU A 726 19.61 18.09 -90.50
C GLU A 726 20.77 17.17 -90.11
N GLY A 727 21.18 17.19 -88.84
CA GLY A 727 22.23 16.33 -88.29
C GLY A 727 21.91 14.82 -88.35
N ARG A 728 20.63 14.45 -88.44
CA ARG A 728 20.19 13.05 -88.59
C ARG A 728 20.28 12.55 -90.03
N LEU A 729 20.64 13.39 -90.99
CA LEU A 729 20.59 13.10 -92.43
C LEU A 729 21.96 13.24 -93.09
N THR A 730 22.54 12.12 -93.50
CA THR A 730 23.79 12.06 -94.28
C THR A 730 23.49 11.78 -95.76
N THR A 731 24.27 12.36 -96.66
CA THR A 731 24.08 12.23 -98.11
C THR A 731 25.39 11.93 -98.82
N ASP A 732 25.39 10.96 -99.71
CA ASP A 732 26.50 10.71 -100.64
C ASP A 732 25.99 10.42 -102.06
N GLY A 733 26.88 10.36 -103.04
CA GLY A 733 26.55 10.08 -104.43
C GLY A 733 27.67 9.33 -105.14
N PHE A 734 27.31 8.20 -105.75
CA PHE A 734 28.23 7.23 -106.36
C PHE A 734 28.19 7.22 -107.89
N GLY A 735 27.45 8.16 -108.50
CA GLY A 735 27.29 8.26 -109.95
C GLY A 735 26.91 6.92 -110.58
N LEU A 736 27.72 6.47 -111.55
CA LEU A 736 27.52 5.23 -112.30
C LEU A 736 28.24 4.00 -111.72
N GLU A 737 28.97 4.15 -110.61
CA GLU A 737 29.93 3.15 -110.11
C GLU A 737 29.26 1.94 -109.41
N ARG A 738 28.04 2.13 -108.89
CA ARG A 738 27.24 1.09 -108.22
C ARG A 738 25.94 0.76 -108.99
N PRO A 739 26.02 0.14 -110.20
CA PRO A 739 24.85 -0.24 -110.98
C PRO A 739 24.15 -1.47 -110.39
N LYS A 740 22.83 -1.37 -110.20
CA LYS A 740 21.96 -2.45 -109.72
C LYS A 740 21.46 -3.37 -110.85
N ALA A 741 21.52 -2.89 -112.09
CA ALA A 741 21.09 -3.60 -113.29
C ALA A 741 21.98 -3.28 -114.51
N SER A 742 21.86 -4.09 -115.56
CA SER A 742 22.65 -3.91 -116.78
C SER A 742 22.33 -2.59 -117.49
N ASN A 743 23.33 -1.71 -117.56
CA ASN A 743 23.26 -0.44 -118.28
C ASN A 743 23.01 -0.57 -119.79
N LYS A 744 23.06 -1.79 -120.36
CA LYS A 744 22.82 -2.05 -121.79
C LYS A 744 21.36 -1.76 -122.19
N THR A 745 20.38 -2.05 -121.33
CA THR A 745 18.95 -1.86 -121.64
C THR A 745 18.40 -0.55 -121.05
N ALA A 746 17.36 0.02 -121.68
CA ALA A 746 16.72 1.23 -121.16
C ALA A 746 16.07 1.01 -119.78
N ALA A 747 15.52 -0.20 -119.55
CA ALA A 747 14.94 -0.60 -118.26
C ALA A 747 16.03 -0.72 -117.16
N GLY A 748 17.17 -1.36 -117.44
CA GLY A 748 18.27 -1.46 -116.48
C GLY A 748 18.88 -0.09 -116.15
N ARG A 749 19.01 0.80 -117.14
CA ARG A 749 19.36 2.21 -116.89
C ARG A 749 18.36 2.94 -116.01
N ALA A 750 17.06 2.70 -116.17
CA ALA A 750 16.04 3.26 -115.30
C ALA A 750 16.17 2.79 -113.85
N GLN A 751 16.48 1.50 -113.63
CA GLN A 751 16.75 0.95 -112.29
C GLN A 751 18.04 1.48 -111.65
N ASN A 752 19.05 1.84 -112.45
CA ASN A 752 20.30 2.42 -111.94
C ASN A 752 20.14 3.87 -111.46
N ARG A 753 19.26 4.65 -112.11
CA ARG A 753 18.91 6.03 -111.69
C ARG A 753 17.96 6.02 -110.49
N ARG A 754 18.51 5.77 -109.30
CA ARG A 754 17.78 5.63 -108.03
C ARG A 754 18.43 6.45 -106.91
N VAL A 755 17.74 6.52 -105.79
CA VAL A 755 18.34 6.78 -104.47
C VAL A 755 18.31 5.47 -103.68
N GLU A 756 19.22 5.27 -102.74
CA GLU A 756 19.11 4.24 -101.69
C GLU A 756 19.09 4.93 -100.32
N MET A 757 18.37 4.34 -99.36
CA MET A 757 18.19 4.91 -98.02
C MET A 757 18.33 3.81 -96.98
N ASP A 758 19.09 4.10 -95.92
CA ASP A 758 19.40 3.16 -94.84
C ASP A 758 19.35 3.88 -93.48
N LEU A 759 18.95 3.18 -92.42
CA LEU A 759 18.84 3.70 -91.06
C LEU A 759 19.86 3.02 -90.16
N LYS A 760 20.63 3.81 -89.41
CA LYS A 760 21.68 3.35 -88.49
C LYS A 760 21.49 4.00 -87.13
N LEU A 761 21.72 3.25 -86.05
CA LEU A 761 21.63 3.80 -84.70
C LEU A 761 22.62 4.96 -84.56
N ALA A 762 22.29 5.98 -83.77
CA ALA A 762 23.23 7.04 -83.45
C ALA A 762 24.42 6.47 -82.65
N ASP A 763 25.62 6.99 -82.96
CA ASP A 763 26.86 6.66 -82.24
C ASP A 763 26.89 7.33 -80.86
#